data_AF-A0A3M7P0R2-F1
#
_entry.id   AF-A0A3M7P0R2-F1
#
_cell.length_a   1.000
_cell.length_b   1.000
_cell.length_c   1.000
_cell.angle_alpha   90.00
_cell.angle_beta   90.00
_cell.angle_gamma   90.00
#
_symmetry.space_group_name_H-M   'P 1'
#
loop_
_entity.id
_entity.type
_entity.pdbx_description
1 polymer ?
#
loop_
_entity_poly.entity_id
_entity_poly.type
_entity_poly.pdbx_seq_one_letter_code
_entity_poly.pdbx_strand_id
1 'polypeptide(L)'
;MTVTRTQAGKTPKKTQHVGYVETPGALGRRRSRKSVVSKITDSYVYESSAATKDGLPATLSIDAKKPPRMTSDDEKEGVKDSTNGSAYANGYAHPNAHARDQDKRASSKLGSLDSTGDRSPQIEFGGSAGVTALMIGFPLLMYYMWIGATYYNGKVPWPREDESWTDFFHGLRSMMYNGAYPSLKAWTMYWGFLLFEGACYCLLPGIWTKGKPLPHEGGKQLNYYCSAVWSWWSTIVLAIVLHVTGIFKLYTIVDEFGPILSVAIISGFVVSIVAYVSAIYRGKQHRMTGYLLYDFFMGAELNPRLFGILDFKMFFEVRLPWYILFLTTLGTAARQYERYGYVSGEVGLLLLAHFLYANACSKGEELIVPTWDMYYEKWGFMLIFWNLAGVPLSYCHCTLYLANHHPSTYAWNKYALGVLYVAYLFVYWVWDTTNSQKNRFRAQESGNLNVERKTFPQLPWQTVKNPNVIRTEDGLTILADGWYRYARKIHYSCDLFFAISWGAVTGFSSPFPWFYPVFFTTMIIHRVMRDIERCRKKYGKAWEEYERQVPYLFIPKRVEWLEPGYADRIRAQMMGMDPDKVGLAGAASEQSPTQMDNPTGNSGGVAMQSDSDMSGTRQAEHDSIIGMVSGHMQTETWRVFRGPNEIVAGRERSEIATRSNMAKSLCYGWAGLKVGVRKVVA
;
A
#
# COMPACT_ATOMS: atom_id res chain seq x y z
N MET A 1 -45.55 1.29 34.78
CA MET A 1 -44.86 1.63 36.04
C MET A 1 -43.80 0.55 36.27
N THR A 2 -42.50 0.86 36.29
CA THR A 2 -41.74 1.27 37.49
C THR A 2 -41.54 0.10 38.47
N VAL A 3 -40.34 -0.35 38.91
CA VAL A 3 -38.95 -0.25 38.43
C VAL A 3 -38.08 -1.19 39.31
N THR A 4 -36.91 -1.64 38.83
CA THR A 4 -35.80 -2.31 39.57
C THR A 4 -36.04 -3.59 40.40
N ARG A 5 -35.18 -4.58 40.17
CA ARG A 5 -34.84 -5.65 41.13
C ARG A 5 -33.32 -5.74 41.26
N THR A 6 -32.78 -5.46 42.44
CA THR A 6 -31.34 -5.58 42.74
C THR A 6 -31.15 -6.17 44.14
N GLN A 7 -30.59 -7.38 44.21
CA GLN A 7 -29.93 -7.88 45.42
C GLN A 7 -28.80 -8.86 45.08
N ALA A 8 -27.75 -8.75 45.90
CA ALA A 8 -26.78 -9.77 46.30
C ALA A 8 -26.02 -10.54 45.20
N GLY A 9 -24.73 -10.19 45.08
CA GLY A 9 -23.77 -10.87 44.23
C GLY A 9 -23.51 -12.34 44.55
N LYS A 10 -23.09 -13.06 43.50
CA LYS A 10 -22.26 -14.26 43.56
C LYS A 10 -21.19 -14.14 42.46
N THR A 11 -19.94 -14.38 42.82
CA THR A 11 -18.81 -14.38 41.89
C THR A 11 -18.96 -15.53 40.88
N PRO A 12 -18.78 -15.32 39.55
CA PRO A 12 -18.80 -16.42 38.60
C PRO A 12 -17.64 -17.39 38.83
N LYS A 13 -17.92 -18.70 38.79
CA LYS A 13 -16.88 -19.75 38.79
C LYS A 13 -16.01 -19.62 37.53
N LYS A 14 -14.69 -19.77 37.69
CA LYS A 14 -13.75 -19.92 36.58
C LYS A 14 -14.05 -21.24 35.84
N THR A 15 -14.36 -21.18 34.56
CA THR A 15 -14.43 -22.38 33.70
C THR A 15 -13.01 -22.86 33.40
N GLN A 16 -12.77 -24.16 33.61
CA GLN A 16 -11.47 -24.78 33.41
C GLN A 16 -11.48 -25.53 32.07
N HIS A 17 -10.76 -25.03 31.07
CA HIS A 17 -10.61 -25.69 29.78
C HIS A 17 -9.33 -26.53 29.78
N VAL A 18 -9.48 -27.85 29.63
CA VAL A 18 -8.37 -28.79 29.51
C VAL A 18 -7.73 -28.64 28.13
N GLY A 19 -6.41 -28.42 28.07
CA GLY A 19 -5.64 -28.38 26.81
C GLY A 19 -4.81 -27.12 26.55
N TYR A 20 -4.81 -26.12 27.44
CA TYR A 20 -3.90 -24.97 27.35
C TYR A 20 -2.64 -25.19 28.19
N VAL A 21 -1.46 -24.96 27.59
CA VAL A 21 -0.18 -24.84 28.33
C VAL A 21 0.02 -23.37 28.67
N GLU A 22 0.07 -23.03 29.95
CA GLU A 22 0.33 -21.66 30.40
C GLU A 22 1.80 -21.26 30.18
N THR A 23 2.03 -20.12 29.54
CA THR A 23 3.37 -19.54 29.38
C THR A 23 3.90 -19.06 30.75
N PRO A 24 5.14 -19.39 31.16
CA PRO A 24 5.64 -19.01 32.49
C PRO A 24 5.64 -17.49 32.73
N GLY A 25 4.86 -17.05 33.72
CA GLY A 25 4.80 -15.65 34.14
C GLY A 25 6.05 -15.19 34.90
N ALA A 26 6.43 -13.93 34.72
CA ALA A 26 7.61 -13.33 35.34
C ALA A 26 7.53 -13.31 36.88
N LEU A 27 8.58 -13.80 37.54
CA LEU A 27 8.72 -13.82 39.00
C LEU A 27 9.02 -12.43 39.59
N GLY A 28 7.97 -11.62 39.76
CA GLY A 28 8.03 -10.34 40.47
C GLY A 28 8.07 -10.51 42.00
N ARG A 29 9.24 -10.76 42.59
CA ARG A 29 9.39 -10.89 44.06
C ARG A 29 9.55 -9.53 44.73
N ARG A 30 8.43 -8.97 45.22
CA ARG A 30 8.35 -7.70 45.97
C ARG A 30 9.15 -7.79 47.28
N ARG A 31 10.10 -6.86 47.53
CA ARG A 31 10.76 -6.68 48.84
C ARG A 31 10.63 -5.24 49.33
N SER A 32 10.41 -5.12 50.64
CA SER A 32 10.21 -3.85 51.37
C SER A 32 11.51 -3.05 51.48
N ARG A 33 11.40 -1.72 51.62
CA ARG A 33 12.52 -0.80 51.82
C ARG A 33 12.35 -0.09 53.17
N LYS A 34 13.29 -0.28 54.10
CA LYS A 34 13.43 0.54 55.32
C LYS A 34 14.91 0.77 55.65
N SER A 35 15.29 2.05 55.62
CA SER A 35 16.21 2.77 56.54
C SER A 35 17.59 2.21 56.92
N VAL A 36 18.62 3.04 56.61
CA VAL A 36 19.61 3.64 57.57
C VAL A 36 20.98 2.95 57.80
N VAL A 37 22.05 3.72 57.46
CA VAL A 37 23.44 3.78 58.06
C VAL A 37 24.37 2.55 57.89
N SER A 38 25.70 2.67 57.73
CA SER A 38 26.60 3.73 57.17
C SER A 38 28.04 3.19 57.04
N LYS A 39 28.92 3.94 56.32
CA LYS A 39 30.41 4.00 56.46
C LYS A 39 31.23 2.79 55.92
N ILE A 40 32.13 3.03 54.94
CA ILE A 40 33.61 3.23 55.05
C ILE A 40 34.34 1.86 54.87
N THR A 41 35.45 1.66 54.13
CA THR A 41 36.50 2.50 53.49
C THR A 41 37.06 1.77 52.23
N ASP A 42 37.72 2.50 51.31
CA ASP A 42 38.99 2.18 50.59
C ASP A 42 39.21 0.84 49.83
N SER A 43 40.01 0.73 48.75
CA SER A 43 40.71 1.69 47.86
C SER A 43 41.52 0.94 46.76
N TYR A 44 41.92 1.63 45.67
CA TYR A 44 43.03 1.29 44.74
C TYR A 44 42.92 -0.03 43.90
N VAL A 45 43.73 -0.29 42.86
CA VAL A 45 44.08 0.45 41.62
C VAL A 45 44.77 -0.55 40.64
N TYR A 46 44.46 -0.46 39.32
CA TYR A 46 45.21 -0.90 38.11
C TYR A 46 45.76 -2.34 37.87
N GLU A 47 45.62 -2.74 36.58
CA GLU A 47 46.50 -3.52 35.65
C GLU A 47 47.28 -4.80 36.10
N SER A 48 47.21 -5.93 35.36
CA SER A 48 47.90 -6.25 34.08
C SER A 48 49.44 -6.32 34.25
N SER A 49 50.17 -7.41 33.95
CA SER A 49 50.22 -8.15 32.67
C SER A 49 51.27 -9.31 32.69
N ALA A 50 51.31 -10.09 31.61
CA ALA A 50 52.45 -10.92 31.11
C ALA A 50 52.79 -12.26 31.86
N ALA A 51 53.41 -13.30 31.27
CA ALA A 51 53.98 -13.47 29.92
C ALA A 51 54.12 -14.96 29.47
N THR A 52 53.97 -15.26 28.16
CA THR A 52 54.73 -16.27 27.33
C THR A 52 54.73 -17.79 27.71
N LYS A 53 54.90 -18.80 26.82
CA LYS A 53 55.58 -18.91 25.50
C LYS A 53 55.23 -20.23 24.74
N ASP A 54 55.46 -20.24 23.41
CA ASP A 54 55.83 -21.33 22.44
C ASP A 54 55.16 -22.75 22.40
N GLY A 55 54.90 -23.24 21.16
CA GLY A 55 55.11 -24.66 20.80
C GLY A 55 53.99 -25.45 20.07
N LEU A 56 54.17 -25.73 18.76
CA LEU A 56 53.49 -26.80 17.98
C LEU A 56 54.48 -27.98 17.78
N PRO A 57 54.04 -29.25 17.63
CA PRO A 57 53.80 -29.83 16.29
C PRO A 57 52.71 -30.95 16.25
N ALA A 58 52.66 -31.74 15.17
CA ALA A 58 51.57 -32.67 14.83
C ALA A 58 51.98 -34.16 14.72
N THR A 59 50.96 -35.02 14.47
CA THR A 59 50.96 -36.38 13.88
C THR A 59 51.28 -37.67 14.71
N LEU A 60 50.23 -38.51 14.81
CA LEU A 60 50.13 -39.97 14.51
C LEU A 60 50.91 -41.06 15.29
N SER A 61 50.17 -41.98 15.95
CA SER A 61 50.16 -43.46 15.70
C SER A 61 49.07 -44.15 16.57
N ILE A 62 48.09 -44.86 15.99
CA ILE A 62 47.96 -46.32 15.70
C ILE A 62 47.52 -47.19 16.90
N ASP A 63 46.33 -47.81 16.77
CA ASP A 63 46.18 -49.28 16.93
C ASP A 63 44.92 -49.81 16.18
N ALA A 64 44.88 -51.10 15.83
CA ALA A 64 43.90 -51.65 14.88
C ALA A 64 43.48 -53.13 15.11
N LYS A 65 42.29 -53.53 14.62
CA LYS A 65 41.91 -54.94 14.32
C LYS A 65 40.74 -55.05 13.32
N LYS A 66 40.72 -56.11 12.50
CA LYS A 66 39.87 -56.27 11.27
C LYS A 66 39.58 -57.79 10.93
N PRO A 67 39.15 -58.23 9.71
CA PRO A 67 37.89 -58.94 9.44
C PRO A 67 38.04 -60.42 8.93
N PRO A 68 36.94 -61.10 8.53
CA PRO A 68 36.61 -61.29 7.08
C PRO A 68 35.07 -61.20 6.82
N ARG A 69 34.40 -61.66 5.73
CA ARG A 69 34.75 -62.46 4.52
C ARG A 69 33.83 -62.15 3.30
N MET A 70 34.33 -62.46 2.09
CA MET A 70 33.68 -62.42 0.74
C MET A 70 32.74 -63.65 0.50
N THR A 71 31.98 -63.88 -0.58
CA THR A 71 32.23 -63.79 -2.06
C THR A 71 30.94 -63.53 -2.92
N SER A 72 30.99 -63.82 -4.23
CA SER A 72 30.25 -63.19 -5.35
C SER A 72 29.32 -64.13 -6.18
N ASP A 73 28.66 -63.52 -7.18
CA ASP A 73 28.26 -64.05 -8.51
C ASP A 73 26.81 -64.53 -8.82
N ASP A 74 26.50 -64.37 -10.13
CA ASP A 74 25.46 -64.96 -11.01
C ASP A 74 24.07 -64.31 -11.27
N GLU A 75 23.56 -64.66 -12.46
CA GLU A 75 22.61 -63.91 -13.32
C GLU A 75 21.13 -64.39 -13.32
N LYS A 76 20.27 -63.51 -13.86
CA LYS A 76 19.15 -63.77 -14.82
C LYS A 76 17.78 -64.35 -14.41
N GLU A 77 16.77 -63.70 -15.03
CA GLU A 77 15.45 -64.18 -15.51
C GLU A 77 14.35 -64.62 -14.51
N GLY A 78 13.08 -64.52 -14.95
CA GLY A 78 11.99 -65.26 -14.27
C GLY A 78 10.56 -64.67 -14.12
N VAL A 79 10.05 -63.86 -15.07
CA VAL A 79 8.66 -63.92 -15.60
C VAL A 79 7.47 -64.44 -14.71
N LYS A 80 6.43 -63.59 -14.54
CA LYS A 80 4.99 -63.91 -14.22
C LYS A 80 4.69 -64.49 -12.80
N ASP A 81 3.45 -64.49 -12.27
CA ASP A 81 2.12 -64.11 -12.81
C ASP A 81 1.15 -63.57 -11.72
N SER A 82 -0.04 -63.14 -12.16
CA SER A 82 -1.40 -63.12 -11.55
C SER A 82 -1.66 -63.72 -10.13
N THR A 83 -2.72 -63.46 -9.33
CA THR A 83 -3.93 -62.61 -9.26
C THR A 83 -4.75 -63.02 -8.00
N ASN A 84 -5.72 -62.18 -7.58
CA ASN A 84 -7.04 -62.53 -7.00
C ASN A 84 -7.25 -63.15 -5.58
N GLY A 85 -8.42 -62.79 -5.00
CA GLY A 85 -9.10 -63.43 -3.84
C GLY A 85 -8.91 -62.66 -2.52
N SER A 86 -9.87 -61.95 -1.91
CA SER A 86 -11.25 -62.30 -1.47
C SER A 86 -11.28 -63.38 -0.36
N ALA A 87 -12.12 -63.34 0.70
CA ALA A 87 -13.21 -62.43 1.08
C ALA A 87 -13.48 -62.46 2.63
N TYR A 88 -14.60 -61.85 3.01
CA TYR A 88 -15.48 -62.07 4.19
C TYR A 88 -15.34 -61.13 5.40
N ALA A 89 -16.41 -60.74 6.14
CA ALA A 89 -17.84 -60.49 5.83
C ALA A 89 -18.54 -59.92 7.10
N ASN A 90 -19.76 -59.38 6.94
CA ASN A 90 -20.72 -58.94 7.97
C ASN A 90 -20.32 -57.71 8.84
N GLY A 91 -21.12 -56.65 9.01
CA GLY A 91 -22.43 -56.31 8.43
C GLY A 91 -23.57 -56.28 9.46
N TYR A 92 -24.04 -55.08 9.84
CA TYR A 92 -25.37 -54.80 10.42
C TYR A 92 -25.80 -53.36 10.06
N ALA A 93 -27.11 -53.11 9.98
CA ALA A 93 -27.70 -51.99 9.23
C ALA A 93 -28.17 -50.77 10.07
N HIS A 94 -28.44 -49.67 9.36
CA HIS A 94 -28.92 -48.36 9.85
C HIS A 94 -30.37 -48.37 10.43
N PRO A 95 -30.80 -47.29 11.12
CA PRO A 95 -31.46 -46.17 10.43
C PRO A 95 -30.98 -44.74 10.81
N ASN A 96 -30.98 -43.89 9.78
CA ASN A 96 -30.88 -42.42 9.69
C ASN A 96 -30.94 -41.50 10.94
N ALA A 97 -30.03 -40.51 10.93
CA ALA A 97 -30.35 -39.13 11.29
C ALA A 97 -29.49 -38.14 10.47
N HIS A 98 -30.07 -37.53 9.43
CA HIS A 98 -29.44 -36.46 8.64
C HIS A 98 -29.43 -35.13 9.42
N ALA A 99 -28.26 -34.58 9.76
CA ALA A 99 -27.99 -33.13 9.88
C ALA A 99 -26.57 -32.85 10.43
N ARG A 100 -25.51 -32.90 9.58
CA ARG A 100 -24.20 -32.25 9.88
C ARG A 100 -23.14 -32.17 8.77
N ASP A 101 -23.42 -32.66 7.56
CA ASP A 101 -22.36 -32.89 6.54
C ASP A 101 -22.35 -31.89 5.35
N GLN A 102 -23.14 -30.81 5.42
CA GLN A 102 -23.12 -29.76 4.38
C GLN A 102 -21.99 -28.72 4.59
N ASP A 103 -21.64 -28.37 5.83
CA ASP A 103 -20.63 -27.33 6.10
C ASP A 103 -19.20 -27.74 5.69
N LYS A 104 -18.85 -29.02 5.76
CA LYS A 104 -17.51 -29.49 5.35
C LYS A 104 -17.32 -29.55 3.83
N ARG A 105 -18.40 -29.76 3.08
CA ARG A 105 -18.35 -29.92 1.61
C ARG A 105 -18.34 -28.58 0.85
N ALA A 106 -18.78 -27.50 1.50
CA ALA A 106 -18.67 -26.13 0.97
C ALA A 106 -17.22 -25.63 0.99
N SER A 107 -16.46 -25.87 2.08
CA SER A 107 -15.06 -25.44 2.19
C SER A 107 -14.10 -26.20 1.26
N SER A 108 -14.39 -27.48 0.96
CA SER A 108 -13.50 -28.30 0.11
C SER A 108 -13.55 -27.98 -1.39
N LYS A 109 -14.62 -27.33 -1.88
CA LYS A 109 -14.69 -26.83 -3.27
C LYS A 109 -13.98 -25.48 -3.47
N LEU A 110 -13.64 -24.78 -2.39
CA LEU A 110 -13.06 -23.42 -2.44
C LEU A 110 -11.61 -23.36 -2.99
N GLY A 111 -11.02 -24.52 -3.35
CA GLY A 111 -9.71 -24.63 -3.98
C GLY A 111 -9.67 -25.31 -5.35
N SER A 112 -10.80 -25.75 -5.93
CA SER A 112 -10.79 -26.65 -7.09
C SER A 112 -10.84 -25.99 -8.47
N LEU A 113 -10.64 -24.66 -8.57
CA LEU A 113 -10.55 -23.95 -9.87
C LEU A 113 -9.14 -23.98 -10.49
N ASP A 114 -8.12 -24.40 -9.73
CA ASP A 114 -6.75 -24.64 -10.22
C ASP A 114 -6.37 -26.14 -10.20
N SER A 115 -7.31 -27.05 -9.90
CA SER A 115 -7.04 -28.51 -9.77
C SER A 115 -7.46 -29.34 -10.98
N THR A 116 -7.75 -28.72 -12.12
CA THR A 116 -8.04 -29.41 -13.38
C THR A 116 -6.91 -29.20 -14.38
N GLY A 117 -6.11 -30.24 -14.59
CA GLY A 117 -5.37 -30.53 -15.82
C GLY A 117 -4.46 -29.42 -16.35
N ASP A 118 -3.18 -29.51 -16.00
CA ASP A 118 -2.04 -29.26 -16.90
C ASP A 118 -2.25 -28.23 -18.02
N ARG A 119 -2.55 -26.99 -17.64
CA ARG A 119 -2.35 -25.86 -18.56
C ARG A 119 -0.86 -25.68 -18.70
N SER A 120 -0.36 -25.79 -19.93
CA SER A 120 0.99 -25.36 -20.27
C SER A 120 1.29 -24.02 -19.61
N PRO A 121 2.40 -23.89 -18.86
CA PRO A 121 2.65 -22.71 -18.05
C PRO A 121 2.65 -21.51 -18.99
N GLN A 122 1.71 -20.59 -18.81
CA GLN A 122 1.63 -19.40 -19.65
C GLN A 122 2.91 -18.61 -19.47
N ILE A 123 3.74 -18.60 -20.51
CA ILE A 123 5.04 -17.96 -20.50
C ILE A 123 4.81 -16.46 -20.64
N GLU A 124 4.95 -15.73 -19.53
CA GLU A 124 4.88 -14.28 -19.50
C GLU A 124 6.20 -13.66 -20.01
N PHE A 125 6.27 -12.32 -20.11
CA PHE A 125 7.49 -11.56 -20.40
C PHE A 125 8.28 -11.95 -21.66
N GLY A 126 7.64 -12.59 -22.66
CA GLY A 126 8.33 -13.04 -23.88
C GLY A 126 9.27 -14.23 -23.66
N GLY A 127 9.08 -14.99 -22.56
CA GLY A 127 9.87 -16.17 -22.24
C GLY A 127 11.36 -15.91 -22.03
N SER A 128 12.18 -16.96 -22.18
CA SER A 128 13.61 -16.93 -21.89
C SER A 128 14.37 -15.77 -22.55
N ALA A 129 14.02 -15.41 -23.79
CA ALA A 129 14.62 -14.27 -24.48
C ALA A 129 14.24 -12.93 -23.83
N GLY A 130 12.93 -12.70 -23.63
CA GLY A 130 12.43 -11.46 -23.05
C GLY A 130 12.86 -11.27 -21.59
N VAL A 131 12.79 -12.29 -20.74
CA VAL A 131 13.30 -12.18 -19.36
C VAL A 131 14.80 -11.91 -19.30
N THR A 132 15.58 -12.46 -20.23
CA THR A 132 17.03 -12.19 -20.29
C THR A 132 17.31 -10.75 -20.70
N ALA A 133 16.55 -10.23 -21.67
CA ALA A 133 16.59 -8.81 -22.03
C ALA A 133 16.19 -7.91 -20.85
N LEU A 134 15.23 -8.31 -20.00
CA LEU A 134 14.86 -7.58 -18.79
C LEU A 134 15.95 -7.63 -17.70
N MET A 135 16.57 -8.80 -17.47
CA MET A 135 17.66 -8.97 -16.50
C MET A 135 18.89 -8.12 -16.84
N ILE A 136 19.17 -7.91 -18.12
CA ILE A 136 20.29 -7.05 -18.59
C ILE A 136 19.82 -5.58 -18.66
N GLY A 137 18.62 -5.34 -19.20
CA GLY A 137 18.11 -4.01 -19.52
C GLY A 137 17.77 -3.16 -18.28
N PHE A 138 17.18 -3.74 -17.22
CA PHE A 138 16.86 -2.95 -16.03
C PHE A 138 18.09 -2.40 -15.29
N PRO A 139 19.15 -3.18 -14.98
CA PRO A 139 20.39 -2.63 -14.44
C PRO A 139 21.01 -1.53 -15.31
N LEU A 140 21.08 -1.72 -16.63
CA LEU A 140 21.65 -0.73 -17.54
C LEU A 140 20.82 0.56 -17.59
N LEU A 141 19.48 0.45 -17.60
CA LEU A 141 18.58 1.59 -17.51
C LEU A 141 18.77 2.36 -16.20
N MET A 142 18.90 1.67 -15.08
CA MET A 142 19.12 2.31 -13.78
C MET A 142 20.45 3.08 -13.72
N TYR A 143 21.55 2.50 -14.25
CA TYR A 143 22.81 3.25 -14.39
C TYR A 143 22.67 4.45 -15.33
N TYR A 144 22.00 4.29 -16.47
CA TYR A 144 21.78 5.36 -17.45
C TYR A 144 21.00 6.54 -16.85
N MET A 145 19.93 6.25 -16.10
CA MET A 145 19.14 7.25 -15.38
C MET A 145 19.96 7.95 -14.29
N TRP A 146 20.77 7.21 -13.52
CA TRP A 146 21.65 7.78 -12.51
C TRP A 146 22.75 8.66 -13.12
N ILE A 147 23.37 8.24 -14.23
CA ILE A 147 24.36 9.04 -14.95
C ILE A 147 23.72 10.35 -15.43
N GLY A 148 22.52 10.30 -16.01
CA GLY A 148 21.78 11.49 -16.42
C GLY A 148 21.44 12.44 -15.27
N ALA A 149 20.99 11.88 -14.14
CA ALA A 149 20.67 12.62 -12.92
C ALA A 149 21.89 13.28 -12.24
N THR A 150 23.09 12.72 -12.43
CA THR A 150 24.31 13.11 -11.70
C THR A 150 25.28 13.94 -12.55
N TYR A 151 25.57 13.51 -13.78
CA TYR A 151 26.59 14.11 -14.65
C TYR A 151 26.03 15.00 -15.77
N TYR A 152 24.77 14.81 -16.16
CA TYR A 152 24.13 15.59 -17.24
C TYR A 152 23.09 16.59 -16.72
N ASN A 153 23.18 17.01 -15.44
CA ASN A 153 22.28 17.99 -14.82
C ASN A 153 20.79 17.59 -15.01
N GLY A 154 20.46 16.33 -14.76
CA GLY A 154 19.11 15.79 -14.93
C GLY A 154 18.68 15.54 -16.38
N LYS A 155 19.53 15.80 -17.39
CA LYS A 155 19.20 15.55 -18.81
C LYS A 155 19.57 14.13 -19.24
N VAL A 156 18.95 13.72 -20.34
CA VAL A 156 19.24 12.45 -21.04
C VAL A 156 20.70 12.43 -21.49
N PRO A 157 21.54 11.47 -21.08
CA PRO A 157 22.89 11.31 -21.61
C PRO A 157 22.85 11.07 -23.12
N TRP A 158 23.55 11.92 -23.86
CA TRP A 158 23.62 11.90 -25.32
C TRP A 158 25.05 12.27 -25.76
N PRO A 159 25.59 11.68 -26.85
CA PRO A 159 26.88 12.09 -27.39
C PRO A 159 26.90 13.57 -27.79
N ARG A 160 28.04 14.22 -27.65
CA ARG A 160 28.27 15.57 -28.18
C ARG A 160 28.38 15.55 -29.71
N GLU A 161 28.24 16.71 -30.35
CA GLU A 161 28.29 16.85 -31.81
C GLU A 161 29.64 16.38 -32.42
N ASP A 162 30.71 16.43 -31.63
CA ASP A 162 32.08 16.02 -31.95
C ASP A 162 32.49 14.65 -31.35
N GLU A 163 31.62 13.98 -30.60
CA GLU A 163 31.93 12.76 -29.86
C GLU A 163 31.49 11.50 -30.63
N SER A 164 32.41 10.57 -30.86
CA SER A 164 32.07 9.29 -31.49
C SER A 164 31.20 8.44 -30.55
N TRP A 165 30.32 7.60 -31.11
CA TRP A 165 29.52 6.66 -30.30
C TRP A 165 30.38 5.76 -29.41
N THR A 166 31.56 5.34 -29.88
CA THR A 166 32.53 4.56 -29.12
C THR A 166 33.08 5.33 -27.92
N ASP A 167 33.43 6.59 -28.10
CA ASP A 167 33.94 7.44 -27.02
C ASP A 167 32.84 7.75 -26.00
N PHE A 168 31.62 8.02 -26.46
CA PHE A 168 30.44 8.20 -25.60
C PHE A 168 30.17 6.97 -24.72
N PHE A 169 30.17 5.76 -25.29
CA PHE A 169 29.99 4.53 -24.49
C PHE A 169 31.17 4.27 -23.54
N HIS A 170 32.40 4.60 -23.93
CA HIS A 170 33.54 4.56 -23.02
C HIS A 170 33.43 5.60 -21.90
N GLY A 171 32.89 6.79 -22.17
CA GLY A 171 32.56 7.84 -21.20
C GLY A 171 31.51 7.39 -20.20
N LEU A 172 30.37 6.86 -20.67
CA LEU A 172 29.32 6.29 -19.80
C LEU A 172 29.89 5.18 -18.89
N ARG A 173 30.69 4.27 -19.44
CA ARG A 173 31.36 3.21 -18.67
C ARG A 173 32.35 3.78 -17.65
N SER A 174 33.07 4.85 -17.99
CA SER A 174 34.00 5.54 -17.08
C SER A 174 33.26 6.22 -15.93
N MET A 175 32.14 6.91 -16.21
CA MET A 175 31.28 7.50 -15.18
C MET A 175 30.70 6.43 -14.25
N MET A 176 30.25 5.30 -14.79
CA MET A 176 29.80 4.15 -14.00
C MET A 176 30.92 3.56 -13.13
N TYR A 177 32.11 3.33 -13.69
CA TYR A 177 33.22 2.75 -12.96
C TYR A 177 33.71 3.66 -11.82
N ASN A 178 33.88 4.95 -12.09
CA ASN A 178 34.44 5.90 -11.12
C ASN A 178 33.39 6.39 -10.10
N GLY A 179 32.16 6.66 -10.56
CA GLY A 179 31.10 7.24 -9.73
C GLY A 179 30.16 6.24 -9.10
N ALA A 180 30.16 4.98 -9.54
CA ALA A 180 29.35 3.90 -8.99
C ALA A 180 30.19 2.64 -8.68
N TYR A 181 31.48 2.79 -8.34
CA TYR A 181 32.25 1.65 -7.84
C TYR A 181 31.60 1.07 -6.57
N PRO A 182 31.37 -0.26 -6.47
CA PRO A 182 30.74 -0.88 -5.30
C PRO A 182 31.71 -0.93 -4.12
N SER A 183 31.95 0.23 -3.50
CA SER A 183 32.93 0.45 -2.43
C SER A 183 32.58 -0.34 -1.18
N LEU A 184 33.59 -0.69 -0.37
CA LEU A 184 33.37 -1.35 0.93
C LEU A 184 32.43 -0.54 1.83
N LYS A 185 32.51 0.79 1.78
CA LYS A 185 31.59 1.70 2.47
C LYS A 185 30.14 1.48 2.04
N ALA A 186 29.86 1.40 0.74
CA ALA A 186 28.52 1.15 0.23
C ALA A 186 28.01 -0.26 0.58
N TRP A 187 28.87 -1.28 0.55
CA TRP A 187 28.54 -2.62 1.05
C TRP A 187 28.15 -2.59 2.53
N THR A 188 28.95 -1.94 3.38
CA THR A 188 28.68 -1.80 4.82
C THR A 188 27.40 -1.02 5.08
N MET A 189 27.12 0.06 4.34
CA MET A 189 25.87 0.83 4.48
C MET A 189 24.65 0.00 4.09
N TYR A 190 24.65 -0.61 2.89
CA TYR A 190 23.49 -1.31 2.36
C TYR A 190 23.21 -2.63 3.10
N TRP A 191 24.22 -3.46 3.33
CA TRP A 191 24.05 -4.71 4.07
C TRP A 191 23.95 -4.51 5.58
N GLY A 192 24.58 -3.48 6.15
CA GLY A 192 24.35 -3.09 7.54
C GLY A 192 22.89 -2.70 7.78
N PHE A 193 22.29 -1.93 6.85
CA PHE A 193 20.86 -1.62 6.86
C PHE A 193 19.99 -2.88 6.70
N LEU A 194 20.29 -3.75 5.73
CA LEU A 194 19.57 -5.01 5.52
C LEU A 194 19.60 -5.93 6.76
N LEU A 195 20.77 -6.07 7.40
CA LEU A 195 20.93 -6.85 8.63
C LEU A 195 20.21 -6.22 9.83
N PHE A 196 20.24 -4.88 9.95
CA PHE A 196 19.47 -4.15 10.96
C PHE A 196 17.96 -4.37 10.79
N GLU A 197 17.43 -4.20 9.57
CA GLU A 197 16.02 -4.47 9.28
C GLU A 197 15.66 -5.94 9.50
N GLY A 198 16.56 -6.89 9.20
CA GLY A 198 16.37 -8.31 9.46
C GLY A 198 16.30 -8.64 10.96
N ALA A 199 17.14 -7.97 11.76
CA ALA A 199 17.07 -8.03 13.22
C ALA A 199 15.77 -7.39 13.73
N CYS A 200 15.38 -6.23 13.19
CA CYS A 200 14.10 -5.59 13.52
C CYS A 200 12.90 -6.47 13.14
N TYR A 201 12.95 -7.18 12.01
CA TYR A 201 11.92 -8.13 11.60
C TYR A 201 11.74 -9.22 12.67
N CYS A 202 12.84 -9.85 13.09
CA CYS A 202 12.82 -11.05 13.94
C CYS A 202 12.69 -10.77 15.44
N LEU A 203 13.20 -9.64 15.93
CA LEU A 203 13.38 -9.36 17.36
C LEU A 203 12.38 -8.35 17.93
N LEU A 204 11.87 -7.42 17.11
CA LEU A 204 10.93 -6.40 17.59
C LEU A 204 9.49 -6.95 17.66
N PRO A 205 8.61 -6.36 18.48
CA PRO A 205 7.23 -6.82 18.61
C PRO A 205 6.46 -6.74 17.29
N GLY A 206 5.50 -7.64 17.13
CA GLY A 206 4.71 -7.77 15.92
C GLY A 206 3.45 -8.59 16.18
N ILE A 207 2.59 -8.70 15.17
CA ILE A 207 1.41 -9.56 15.21
C ILE A 207 1.58 -10.76 14.28
N TRP A 208 0.81 -11.82 14.51
CA TRP A 208 0.73 -12.95 13.59
C TRP A 208 -0.55 -12.89 12.77
N THR A 209 -0.46 -13.19 11.48
CA THR A 209 -1.62 -13.37 10.59
C THR A 209 -1.46 -14.62 9.73
N LYS A 210 -2.54 -15.02 9.05
CA LYS A 210 -2.63 -16.24 8.23
C LYS A 210 -2.63 -15.91 6.74
N GLY A 211 -1.82 -16.65 5.99
CA GLY A 211 -1.87 -16.68 4.53
C GLY A 211 -3.17 -17.27 3.97
N LYS A 212 -3.37 -17.10 2.67
CA LYS A 212 -4.38 -17.86 1.94
C LYS A 212 -4.05 -19.37 1.99
N PRO A 213 -5.06 -20.27 1.96
CA PRO A 213 -4.84 -21.70 1.78
C PRO A 213 -4.04 -21.97 0.51
N LEU A 214 -2.98 -22.76 0.62
CA LEU A 214 -2.12 -23.14 -0.52
C LEU A 214 -2.59 -24.50 -1.09
N PRO A 215 -3.15 -24.57 -2.32
CA PRO A 215 -3.70 -25.82 -2.85
C PRO A 215 -2.65 -26.93 -2.96
N HIS A 216 -1.42 -26.60 -3.37
CA HIS A 216 -0.30 -27.53 -3.49
C HIS A 216 0.26 -28.03 -2.15
N GLU A 217 -0.08 -27.39 -1.02
CA GLU A 217 0.19 -27.90 0.33
C GLU A 217 -1.09 -28.43 1.01
N GLY A 218 -2.06 -28.93 0.22
CA GLY A 218 -3.30 -29.51 0.75
C GLY A 218 -4.21 -28.52 1.48
N GLY A 219 -4.15 -27.23 1.12
CA GLY A 219 -4.91 -26.16 1.76
C GLY A 219 -4.25 -25.55 3.01
N LYS A 220 -3.01 -25.94 3.34
CA LYS A 220 -2.25 -25.37 4.45
C LYS A 220 -2.14 -23.84 4.35
N GLN A 221 -2.31 -23.16 5.48
CA GLN A 221 -2.14 -21.70 5.61
C GLN A 221 -0.85 -21.40 6.37
N LEU A 222 0.06 -20.65 5.74
CA LEU A 222 1.30 -20.21 6.39
C LEU A 222 1.05 -19.11 7.42
N ASN A 223 1.82 -19.11 8.50
CA ASN A 223 1.86 -18.01 9.46
C ASN A 223 2.78 -16.91 8.95
N TYR A 224 2.42 -15.65 9.15
CA TYR A 224 3.25 -14.49 8.83
C TYR A 224 3.37 -13.58 10.04
N TYR A 225 4.60 -13.14 10.33
CA TYR A 225 4.90 -12.21 11.43
C TYR A 225 5.01 -10.79 10.88
N CYS A 226 4.31 -9.85 11.52
CA CYS A 226 4.14 -8.48 11.03
C CYS A 226 4.64 -7.45 12.05
N SER A 227 5.95 -7.19 12.03
CA SER A 227 6.69 -6.27 12.91
C SER A 227 7.05 -4.92 12.27
N ALA A 228 6.65 -4.63 11.03
CA ALA A 228 7.14 -3.48 10.25
C ALA A 228 6.88 -2.12 10.91
N VAL A 229 5.80 -1.98 11.68
CA VAL A 229 5.57 -0.76 12.49
C VAL A 229 6.75 -0.49 13.42
N TRP A 230 7.23 -1.50 14.13
CA TRP A 230 8.34 -1.33 15.06
C TRP A 230 9.67 -1.20 14.31
N SER A 231 9.86 -1.91 13.19
CA SER A 231 11.00 -1.69 12.29
C SER A 231 11.05 -0.21 11.88
N TRP A 232 10.01 0.27 11.20
CA TRP A 232 9.87 1.65 10.70
C TRP A 232 10.21 2.74 11.71
N TRP A 233 9.57 2.72 12.89
CA TRP A 233 9.80 3.75 13.90
C TRP A 233 11.18 3.63 14.55
N SER A 234 11.73 2.42 14.72
CA SER A 234 13.12 2.24 15.16
C SER A 234 14.11 2.77 14.12
N THR A 235 13.86 2.56 12.83
CA THR A 235 14.68 3.06 11.72
C THR A 235 14.68 4.58 11.67
N ILE A 236 13.52 5.23 11.81
CA ILE A 236 13.43 6.71 11.88
C ILE A 236 14.20 7.25 13.08
N VAL A 237 13.99 6.69 14.28
CA VAL A 237 14.66 7.16 15.51
C VAL A 237 16.18 6.99 15.40
N LEU A 238 16.65 5.83 14.93
CA LEU A 238 18.08 5.55 14.74
C LEU A 238 18.70 6.49 13.69
N ALA A 239 18.04 6.69 12.55
CA ALA A 239 18.46 7.61 11.50
C ALA A 239 18.66 9.05 12.01
N ILE A 240 17.70 9.56 12.79
CA ILE A 240 17.78 10.90 13.38
C ILE A 240 18.90 10.97 14.43
N VAL A 241 19.01 9.99 15.33
CA VAL A 241 20.07 9.95 16.36
C VAL A 241 21.45 9.93 15.71
N LEU A 242 21.67 9.09 14.70
CA LEU A 242 22.95 9.00 13.99
C LEU A 242 23.33 10.30 13.28
N HIS A 243 22.35 11.03 12.74
CA HIS A 243 22.58 12.31 12.08
C HIS A 243 22.91 13.44 13.07
N VAL A 244 22.14 13.55 14.16
CA VAL A 244 22.31 14.60 15.18
C VAL A 244 23.60 14.39 15.99
N THR A 245 23.97 13.14 16.29
CA THR A 245 25.26 12.81 16.92
C THR A 245 26.46 12.95 16.00
N GLY A 246 26.23 13.11 14.68
CA GLY A 246 27.29 13.19 13.67
C GLY A 246 27.97 11.86 13.32
N ILE A 247 27.57 10.74 13.94
CA ILE A 247 28.13 9.40 13.68
C ILE A 247 27.89 8.98 12.22
N PHE A 248 26.70 9.26 11.69
CA PHE A 248 26.40 9.04 10.27
C PHE A 248 25.44 10.13 9.77
N LYS A 249 25.92 10.95 8.84
CA LYS A 249 25.13 12.02 8.22
C LYS A 249 24.19 11.43 7.17
N LEU A 250 22.88 11.64 7.32
CA LEU A 250 21.87 11.02 6.43
C LEU A 250 22.06 11.35 4.95
N TYR A 251 22.56 12.53 4.62
CA TYR A 251 22.85 12.92 3.25
C TYR A 251 23.98 12.12 2.59
N THR A 252 24.77 11.34 3.35
CA THR A 252 25.73 10.37 2.80
C THR A 252 25.05 9.27 1.99
N ILE A 253 23.76 8.97 2.24
CA ILE A 253 22.97 8.07 1.37
C ILE A 253 22.86 8.63 -0.06
N VAL A 254 22.76 9.96 -0.19
CA VAL A 254 22.67 10.65 -1.47
C VAL A 254 24.06 10.86 -2.10
N ASP A 255 25.10 11.11 -1.29
CA ASP A 255 26.49 11.21 -1.79
C ASP A 255 27.01 9.86 -2.32
N GLU A 256 26.71 8.77 -1.64
CA GLU A 256 27.12 7.41 -2.01
C GLU A 256 26.07 6.70 -2.88
N PHE A 257 25.14 7.43 -3.51
CA PHE A 257 24.03 6.82 -4.26
C PHE A 257 24.50 5.91 -5.39
N GLY A 258 25.52 6.31 -6.15
CA GLY A 258 26.12 5.50 -7.22
C GLY A 258 26.71 4.17 -6.69
N PRO A 259 27.61 4.20 -5.70
CA PRO A 259 28.11 2.99 -5.05
C PRO A 259 27.01 2.09 -4.47
N ILE A 260 25.99 2.68 -3.82
CA ILE A 260 24.82 1.94 -3.27
C ILE A 260 24.03 1.27 -4.40
N LEU A 261 23.82 1.96 -5.53
CA LEU A 261 23.15 1.41 -6.72
C LEU A 261 23.84 0.15 -7.23
N SER A 262 25.16 0.18 -7.37
CA SER A 262 25.93 -1.01 -7.78
C SER A 262 25.83 -2.14 -6.77
N VAL A 263 25.94 -1.84 -5.47
CA VAL A 263 25.79 -2.85 -4.40
C VAL A 263 24.40 -3.47 -4.42
N ALA A 264 23.34 -2.69 -4.59
CA ALA A 264 21.96 -3.17 -4.65
C ALA A 264 21.72 -4.05 -5.89
N ILE A 265 22.21 -3.64 -7.06
CA ILE A 265 22.14 -4.43 -8.31
C ILE A 265 22.87 -5.77 -8.15
N ILE A 266 24.12 -5.75 -7.69
CA ILE A 266 24.92 -6.97 -7.47
C ILE A 266 24.23 -7.87 -6.43
N SER A 267 23.74 -7.30 -5.33
CA SER A 267 23.01 -8.03 -4.30
C SER A 267 21.73 -8.68 -4.84
N GLY A 268 21.02 -8.00 -5.75
CA GLY A 268 19.86 -8.55 -6.47
C GLY A 268 20.20 -9.84 -7.22
N PHE A 269 21.30 -9.85 -7.99
CA PHE A 269 21.79 -11.06 -8.66
C PHE A 269 22.23 -12.15 -7.67
N VAL A 270 23.07 -11.80 -6.68
CA VAL A 270 23.62 -12.76 -5.70
C VAL A 270 22.51 -13.43 -4.90
N VAL A 271 21.55 -12.67 -4.36
CA VAL A 271 20.41 -13.21 -3.60
C VAL A 271 19.52 -14.08 -4.48
N SER A 272 19.36 -13.75 -5.77
CA SER A 272 18.60 -14.57 -6.73
C SER A 272 19.27 -15.91 -7.02
N ILE A 273 20.60 -15.92 -7.21
CA ILE A 273 21.38 -17.13 -7.42
C ILE A 273 21.29 -18.04 -6.18
N VAL A 274 21.49 -17.46 -4.99
CA VAL A 274 21.37 -18.20 -3.72
C VAL A 274 19.95 -18.75 -3.53
N ALA A 275 18.91 -17.97 -3.80
CA ALA A 275 17.52 -18.42 -3.69
C ALA A 275 17.22 -19.58 -4.66
N TYR A 276 17.62 -19.46 -5.92
CA TYR A 276 17.38 -20.47 -6.95
C TYR A 276 18.12 -21.78 -6.66
N VAL A 277 19.42 -21.72 -6.36
CA VAL A 277 20.23 -22.91 -6.02
C VAL A 277 19.76 -23.56 -4.72
N SER A 278 19.41 -22.76 -3.70
CA SER A 278 18.90 -23.26 -2.43
C SER A 278 17.56 -24.00 -2.58
N ALA A 279 16.66 -23.48 -3.43
CA ALA A 279 15.38 -24.12 -3.73
C ALA A 279 15.56 -25.48 -4.44
N ILE A 280 16.48 -25.57 -5.40
CA ILE A 280 16.82 -26.82 -6.09
C ILE A 280 17.44 -27.83 -5.12
N TYR A 281 18.46 -27.41 -4.35
CA TYR A 281 19.16 -28.26 -3.40
C TYR A 281 18.22 -28.84 -2.31
N ARG A 282 17.24 -28.04 -1.85
CA ARG A 282 16.26 -28.48 -0.84
C ARG A 282 15.07 -29.26 -1.40
N GLY A 283 14.97 -29.48 -2.71
CA GLY A 283 13.80 -30.12 -3.33
C GLY A 283 12.50 -29.30 -3.14
N LYS A 284 12.60 -27.96 -3.12
CA LYS A 284 11.49 -27.02 -2.88
C LYS A 284 11.01 -26.28 -4.12
N GLN A 285 11.31 -26.83 -5.30
CA GLN A 285 10.85 -26.30 -6.58
C GLN A 285 9.31 -26.31 -6.66
N HIS A 286 8.74 -25.26 -7.25
CA HIS A 286 7.30 -25.08 -7.43
C HIS A 286 7.03 -24.51 -8.82
N ARG A 287 6.11 -25.13 -9.58
CA ARG A 287 5.71 -24.70 -10.94
C ARG A 287 6.91 -24.29 -11.83
N MET A 288 7.83 -25.21 -12.04
CA MET A 288 8.98 -25.00 -12.94
C MET A 288 8.57 -25.22 -14.40
N THR A 289 9.20 -24.51 -15.32
CA THR A 289 8.98 -24.64 -16.77
C THR A 289 10.05 -25.49 -17.45
N GLY A 290 11.20 -25.70 -16.82
CA GLY A 290 12.36 -26.37 -17.39
C GLY A 290 13.29 -25.42 -18.16
N TYR A 291 12.88 -24.17 -18.41
CA TYR A 291 13.71 -23.16 -19.04
C TYR A 291 14.49 -22.36 -17.99
N LEU A 292 15.78 -22.67 -17.81
CA LEU A 292 16.64 -22.11 -16.76
C LEU A 292 16.50 -20.58 -16.57
N LEU A 293 16.59 -19.80 -17.65
CA LEU A 293 16.56 -18.33 -17.56
C LEU A 293 15.18 -17.79 -17.15
N TYR A 294 14.11 -18.45 -17.58
CA TYR A 294 12.74 -18.12 -17.19
C TYR A 294 12.44 -18.54 -15.75
N ASP A 295 12.84 -19.75 -15.37
CA ASP A 295 12.66 -20.24 -14.00
C ASP A 295 13.53 -19.50 -12.98
N PHE A 296 14.70 -18.98 -13.38
CA PHE A 296 15.51 -18.07 -12.57
C PHE A 296 14.84 -16.70 -12.40
N PHE A 297 14.29 -16.15 -13.49
CA PHE A 297 13.58 -14.87 -13.47
C PHE A 297 12.33 -14.92 -12.58
N MET A 298 11.47 -15.91 -12.82
CA MET A 298 10.22 -16.10 -12.08
C MET A 298 10.46 -16.67 -10.67
N GLY A 299 11.47 -17.52 -10.49
CA GLY A 299 11.86 -18.11 -9.21
C GLY A 299 11.54 -19.59 -9.08
N ALA A 300 12.26 -20.27 -8.18
CA ALA A 300 12.12 -21.72 -7.98
C ALA A 300 11.19 -22.09 -6.82
N GLU A 301 11.24 -21.37 -5.69
CA GLU A 301 10.42 -21.64 -4.49
C GLU A 301 9.32 -20.59 -4.33
N LEU A 302 8.17 -20.98 -3.75
CA LEU A 302 7.08 -20.04 -3.51
C LEU A 302 7.40 -19.08 -2.36
N ASN A 303 7.58 -19.59 -1.13
CA ASN A 303 7.72 -18.78 0.09
C ASN A 303 8.92 -19.25 0.95
N PRO A 304 10.17 -18.95 0.54
CA PRO A 304 11.36 -19.31 1.30
C PRO A 304 11.41 -18.59 2.65
N ARG A 305 11.91 -19.27 3.67
CA ARG A 305 11.88 -18.82 5.07
C ARG A 305 13.18 -19.09 5.82
N LEU A 306 13.48 -18.23 6.78
CA LEU A 306 14.65 -18.31 7.66
C LEU A 306 14.21 -18.22 9.13
N PHE A 307 14.88 -18.99 10.00
CA PHE A 307 14.62 -19.07 11.45
C PHE A 307 13.16 -19.41 11.84
N GLY A 308 12.34 -19.91 10.91
CA GLY A 308 10.91 -20.19 11.12
C GLY A 308 10.00 -18.96 11.21
N ILE A 309 10.56 -17.75 11.33
CA ILE A 309 9.82 -16.48 11.49
C ILE A 309 9.92 -15.55 10.27
N LEU A 310 11.11 -15.44 9.67
CA LEU A 310 11.37 -14.54 8.55
C LEU A 310 10.91 -15.19 7.25
N ASP A 311 9.96 -14.55 6.58
CA ASP A 311 9.56 -14.87 5.22
C ASP A 311 10.20 -13.83 4.29
N PHE A 312 11.00 -14.27 3.32
CA PHE A 312 11.83 -13.35 2.54
C PHE A 312 11.01 -12.34 1.72
N LYS A 313 9.82 -12.73 1.24
CA LYS A 313 8.96 -11.78 0.52
C LYS A 313 8.45 -10.68 1.45
N MET A 314 7.84 -11.05 2.59
CA MET A 314 7.37 -10.06 3.58
C MET A 314 8.48 -9.13 4.05
N PHE A 315 9.69 -9.68 4.23
CA PHE A 315 10.85 -8.88 4.62
C PHE A 315 11.20 -7.83 3.56
N PHE A 316 11.37 -8.26 2.31
CA PHE A 316 11.84 -7.41 1.22
C PHE A 316 10.75 -6.52 0.59
N GLU A 317 9.46 -6.89 0.60
CA GLU A 317 8.37 -6.12 -0.02
C GLU A 317 8.10 -4.79 0.70
N VAL A 318 8.37 -4.71 2.01
CA VAL A 318 8.11 -3.50 2.83
C VAL A 318 9.38 -2.75 3.24
N ARG A 319 10.34 -3.42 3.89
CA ARG A 319 11.38 -2.73 4.67
C ARG A 319 12.43 -2.08 3.77
N LEU A 320 12.94 -2.78 2.76
CA LEU A 320 13.98 -2.20 1.89
C LEU A 320 13.45 -1.08 0.97
N PRO A 321 12.45 -1.33 0.09
CA PRO A 321 12.04 -0.36 -0.92
C PRO A 321 11.64 1.00 -0.34
N TRP A 322 10.71 0.97 0.61
CA TRP A 322 10.05 2.18 1.09
C TRP A 322 10.87 2.93 2.12
N TYR A 323 11.70 2.23 2.92
CA TYR A 323 12.52 2.90 3.93
C TYR A 323 13.76 3.52 3.27
N ILE A 324 14.40 2.86 2.28
CA ILE A 324 15.50 3.48 1.52
C ILE A 324 14.99 4.72 0.78
N LEU A 325 13.80 4.64 0.14
CA LEU A 325 13.18 5.78 -0.54
C LEU A 325 12.95 6.96 0.42
N PHE A 326 12.36 6.71 1.60
CA PHE A 326 12.18 7.75 2.63
C PHE A 326 13.51 8.28 3.19
N LEU A 327 14.46 7.42 3.55
CA LEU A 327 15.75 7.82 4.13
C LEU A 327 16.57 8.65 3.14
N THR A 328 16.47 8.37 1.84
CA THR A 328 17.07 9.19 0.78
C THR A 328 16.48 10.61 0.80
N THR A 329 15.15 10.75 0.91
CA THR A 329 14.49 12.07 0.97
C THR A 329 14.73 12.79 2.30
N LEU A 330 14.79 12.07 3.42
CA LEU A 330 15.19 12.62 4.71
C LEU A 330 16.65 13.11 4.68
N GLY A 331 17.54 12.38 4.00
CA GLY A 331 18.90 12.82 3.71
C GLY A 331 18.94 14.10 2.88
N THR A 332 18.12 14.21 1.83
CA THR A 332 17.98 15.45 1.06
C THR A 332 17.47 16.62 1.91
N ALA A 333 16.47 16.40 2.77
CA ALA A 333 15.96 17.42 3.69
C ALA A 333 17.06 17.87 4.68
N ALA A 334 17.79 16.93 5.28
CA ALA A 334 18.93 17.22 6.16
C ALA A 334 20.03 18.03 5.44
N ARG A 335 20.37 17.65 4.19
CA ARG A 335 21.33 18.39 3.34
C ARG A 335 20.88 19.83 3.10
N GLN A 336 19.61 20.05 2.78
CA GLN A 336 19.08 21.39 2.56
C GLN A 336 19.12 22.23 3.84
N TYR A 337 18.72 21.64 4.97
CA TYR A 337 18.75 22.34 6.25
C TYR A 337 20.18 22.78 6.63
N GLU A 338 21.18 21.90 6.51
CA GLU A 338 22.59 22.26 6.78
C GLU A 338 23.17 23.26 5.76
N ARG A 339 22.82 23.14 4.47
CA ARG A 339 23.39 23.99 3.39
C ARG A 339 22.73 25.37 3.27
N TYR A 340 21.43 25.46 3.52
CA TYR A 340 20.62 26.64 3.24
C TYR A 340 19.92 27.22 4.49
N GLY A 341 19.93 26.51 5.62
CA GLY A 341 19.20 26.90 6.84
C GLY A 341 17.69 26.61 6.79
N TYR A 342 17.18 26.06 5.70
CA TYR A 342 15.77 25.69 5.53
C TYR A 342 15.62 24.50 4.58
N VAL A 343 14.44 23.87 4.58
CA VAL A 343 14.04 22.82 3.63
C VAL A 343 13.00 23.41 2.68
N SER A 344 13.12 23.15 1.38
CA SER A 344 12.18 23.64 0.37
C SER A 344 10.81 22.97 0.53
N GLY A 345 9.74 23.65 0.11
CA GLY A 345 8.38 23.12 0.23
C GLY A 345 8.16 21.85 -0.60
N GLU A 346 8.88 21.71 -1.71
CA GLU A 346 8.88 20.57 -2.64
C GLU A 346 9.55 19.35 -2.00
N VAL A 347 10.72 19.53 -1.36
CA VAL A 347 11.37 18.47 -0.57
C VAL A 347 10.53 18.08 0.63
N GLY A 348 9.88 19.04 1.30
CA GLY A 348 8.92 18.77 2.37
C GLY A 348 7.74 17.92 1.91
N LEU A 349 7.26 18.12 0.67
CA LEU A 349 6.13 17.38 0.12
C LEU A 349 6.53 15.95 -0.25
N LEU A 350 7.71 15.74 -0.85
CA LEU A 350 8.26 14.39 -1.04
C LEU A 350 8.52 13.68 0.29
N LEU A 351 9.02 14.39 1.30
CA LEU A 351 9.28 13.81 2.62
C LEU A 351 7.97 13.34 3.29
N LEU A 352 6.94 14.18 3.25
CA LEU A 352 5.58 13.82 3.69
C LEU A 352 5.04 12.62 2.88
N ALA A 353 5.17 12.66 1.57
CA ALA A 353 4.67 11.63 0.66
C ALA A 353 5.30 10.26 0.91
N HIS A 354 6.63 10.18 0.93
CA HIS A 354 7.36 8.94 1.18
C HIS A 354 7.15 8.45 2.61
N PHE A 355 7.08 9.35 3.61
CA PHE A 355 6.72 8.98 4.98
C PHE A 355 5.32 8.34 5.04
N LEU A 356 4.30 8.99 4.47
CA LEU A 356 2.92 8.50 4.50
C LEU A 356 2.78 7.14 3.81
N TYR A 357 3.48 6.93 2.68
CA TYR A 357 3.44 5.68 1.93
C TYR A 357 4.15 4.54 2.69
N ALA A 358 5.41 4.74 3.10
CA ALA A 358 6.19 3.76 3.85
C ALA A 358 5.53 3.39 5.20
N ASN A 359 4.96 4.39 5.88
CA ASN A 359 4.21 4.20 7.12
C ASN A 359 2.89 3.44 6.86
N ALA A 360 2.19 3.67 5.74
CA ALA A 360 0.98 2.91 5.41
C ALA A 360 1.28 1.44 5.10
N CYS A 361 2.33 1.16 4.32
CA CYS A 361 2.80 -0.20 4.08
C CYS A 361 3.20 -0.90 5.40
N SER A 362 3.88 -0.18 6.31
CA SER A 362 4.29 -0.72 7.61
C SER A 362 3.12 -0.94 8.57
N LYS A 363 2.15 -0.02 8.61
CA LYS A 363 0.98 -0.09 9.51
C LYS A 363 -0.07 -1.11 9.07
N GLY A 364 -0.11 -1.42 7.77
CA GLY A 364 -1.00 -2.39 7.14
C GLY A 364 -0.27 -3.63 6.60
N GLU A 365 0.90 -3.98 7.15
CA GLU A 365 1.72 -5.12 6.70
C GLU A 365 0.92 -6.44 6.70
N GLU A 366 0.03 -6.66 7.67
CA GLU A 366 -0.84 -7.84 7.71
C GLU A 366 -1.84 -7.92 6.53
N LEU A 367 -2.06 -6.81 5.83
CA LEU A 367 -2.94 -6.69 4.66
C LEU A 367 -2.21 -7.04 3.34
N ILE A 368 -0.88 -7.23 3.39
CA ILE A 368 -0.04 -7.64 2.27
C ILE A 368 -0.05 -9.16 2.10
N VAL A 369 -0.12 -9.92 3.19
CA VAL A 369 -0.17 -11.39 3.19
C VAL A 369 -1.17 -12.05 2.18
N PRO A 370 -2.37 -11.49 1.90
CA PRO A 370 -3.26 -12.02 0.85
C PRO A 370 -2.97 -11.53 -0.59
N THR A 371 -1.93 -10.73 -0.85
CA THR A 371 -1.57 -10.23 -2.21
C THR A 371 -1.04 -11.35 -3.11
N TRP A 372 -1.14 -11.11 -4.42
CA TRP A 372 -0.65 -12.03 -5.45
C TRP A 372 0.81 -12.43 -5.26
N ASP A 373 1.64 -11.43 -4.94
CA ASP A 373 3.08 -11.53 -4.77
C ASP A 373 3.41 -12.50 -3.61
N MET A 374 2.61 -12.50 -2.55
CA MET A 374 2.71 -13.43 -1.43
C MET A 374 2.16 -14.83 -1.72
N TYR A 375 0.94 -14.97 -2.25
CA TYR A 375 0.30 -16.30 -2.37
C TYR A 375 0.56 -17.04 -3.68
N TYR A 376 0.93 -16.35 -4.76
CA TYR A 376 1.04 -16.92 -6.11
C TYR A 376 2.40 -16.69 -6.76
N GLU A 377 2.96 -15.48 -6.68
CA GLU A 377 4.22 -15.20 -7.37
C GLU A 377 5.38 -15.98 -6.72
N LYS A 378 6.41 -16.40 -7.48
CA LYS A 378 7.54 -17.15 -6.90
C LYS A 378 8.66 -16.21 -6.47
N TRP A 379 9.50 -16.65 -5.53
CA TRP A 379 10.66 -15.88 -5.10
C TRP A 379 11.82 -16.08 -6.09
N GLY A 380 11.82 -15.25 -7.14
CA GLY A 380 12.81 -15.24 -8.21
C GLY A 380 13.44 -13.87 -8.43
N PHE A 381 14.33 -13.79 -9.42
CA PHE A 381 15.05 -12.54 -9.73
C PHE A 381 14.13 -11.35 -9.92
N MET A 382 12.94 -11.52 -10.52
CA MET A 382 11.98 -10.42 -10.67
C MET A 382 11.64 -9.77 -9.31
N LEU A 383 11.12 -10.52 -8.34
CA LEU A 383 10.78 -9.94 -7.02
C LEU A 383 12.00 -9.54 -6.21
N ILE A 384 13.10 -10.28 -6.31
CA ILE A 384 14.34 -10.00 -5.58
C ILE A 384 14.94 -8.68 -6.07
N PHE A 385 15.22 -8.57 -7.38
CA PHE A 385 15.83 -7.39 -7.98
C PHE A 385 14.97 -6.14 -7.80
N TRP A 386 13.64 -6.24 -8.01
CA TRP A 386 12.76 -5.09 -7.83
C TRP A 386 12.69 -4.62 -6.37
N ASN A 387 12.71 -5.50 -5.38
CA ASN A 387 12.68 -5.09 -3.97
C ASN A 387 14.04 -4.62 -3.44
N LEU A 388 15.16 -5.18 -3.90
CA LEU A 388 16.50 -4.76 -3.46
C LEU A 388 16.96 -3.48 -4.17
N ALA A 389 16.80 -3.41 -5.50
CA ALA A 389 17.35 -2.32 -6.31
C ALA A 389 16.25 -1.52 -7.03
N GLY A 390 15.37 -2.19 -7.78
CA GLY A 390 14.49 -1.55 -8.76
C GLY A 390 13.59 -0.46 -8.18
N VAL A 391 12.73 -0.79 -7.21
CA VAL A 391 11.82 0.16 -6.55
C VAL A 391 12.58 1.26 -5.78
N PRO A 392 13.44 0.95 -4.78
CA PRO A 392 14.05 2.00 -3.96
C PRO A 392 14.89 2.99 -4.76
N LEU A 393 15.62 2.52 -5.78
CA LEU A 393 16.62 3.31 -6.48
C LEU A 393 16.15 3.85 -7.84
N SER A 394 15.04 3.37 -8.39
CA SER A 394 14.42 3.99 -9.58
C SER A 394 13.30 4.97 -9.24
N TYR A 395 12.61 4.81 -8.11
CA TYR A 395 11.52 5.72 -7.73
C TYR A 395 12.05 6.99 -7.04
N CYS A 396 13.27 6.96 -6.48
CA CYS A 396 13.89 8.11 -5.82
C CYS A 396 14.37 9.22 -6.77
N HIS A 397 14.25 9.07 -8.10
CA HIS A 397 14.78 10.07 -9.05
C HIS A 397 14.20 11.47 -8.89
N CYS A 398 12.97 11.60 -8.37
CA CYS A 398 12.43 12.89 -7.93
C CYS A 398 13.28 13.53 -6.83
N THR A 399 13.65 12.75 -5.80
CA THR A 399 14.49 13.19 -4.69
C THR A 399 15.92 13.50 -5.12
N LEU A 400 16.51 12.68 -6.00
CA LEU A 400 17.86 12.94 -6.54
C LEU A 400 17.89 14.25 -7.33
N TYR A 401 16.87 14.51 -8.14
CA TYR A 401 16.77 15.77 -8.87
C TYR A 401 16.71 16.98 -7.92
N LEU A 402 15.88 16.94 -6.87
CA LEU A 402 15.81 18.01 -5.87
C LEU A 402 17.10 18.16 -5.03
N ALA A 403 17.86 17.07 -4.84
CA ALA A 403 19.11 17.06 -4.08
C ALA A 403 20.32 17.63 -4.86
N ASN A 404 20.30 17.46 -6.19
CA ASN A 404 21.37 17.89 -7.09
C ASN A 404 21.19 19.31 -7.63
N HIS A 405 20.01 19.92 -7.45
CA HIS A 405 19.73 21.29 -7.92
C HIS A 405 19.39 22.24 -6.76
N HIS A 406 19.66 23.54 -6.99
CA HIS A 406 19.33 24.60 -6.03
C HIS A 406 17.81 24.82 -5.96
N PRO A 407 17.19 25.09 -4.78
CA PRO A 407 15.74 25.25 -4.65
C PRO A 407 15.05 26.21 -5.63
N SER A 408 15.78 27.22 -6.14
CA SER A 408 15.25 28.15 -7.15
C SER A 408 14.97 27.53 -8.52
N THR A 409 15.54 26.36 -8.87
CA THR A 409 15.35 25.75 -10.20
C THR A 409 14.04 24.98 -10.34
N TYR A 410 13.42 24.62 -9.21
CA TYR A 410 12.15 23.87 -9.14
C TYR A 410 11.13 24.55 -8.21
N ALA A 411 11.35 25.83 -7.87
CA ALA A 411 10.49 26.56 -6.95
C ALA A 411 9.04 26.63 -7.46
N TRP A 412 8.11 26.02 -6.73
CA TRP A 412 6.69 26.07 -7.05
C TRP A 412 6.03 27.38 -6.61
N ASN A 413 4.90 27.72 -7.23
CA ASN A 413 4.03 28.75 -6.69
C ASN A 413 3.53 28.31 -5.30
N LYS A 414 3.79 29.12 -4.26
CA LYS A 414 3.53 28.79 -2.85
C LYS A 414 2.06 28.41 -2.59
N TYR A 415 1.11 29.05 -3.26
CA TYR A 415 -0.31 28.74 -3.11
C TYR A 415 -0.69 27.43 -3.81
N ALA A 416 -0.20 27.21 -5.04
CA ALA A 416 -0.42 25.96 -5.77
C ALA A 416 0.19 24.75 -5.02
N LEU A 417 1.38 24.93 -4.45
CA LEU A 417 2.01 23.93 -3.59
C LEU A 417 1.19 23.68 -2.31
N GLY A 418 0.71 24.73 -1.63
CA GLY A 418 -0.18 24.59 -0.47
C GLY A 418 -1.47 23.83 -0.77
N VAL A 419 -2.10 24.09 -1.92
CA VAL A 419 -3.25 23.31 -2.41
C VAL A 419 -2.85 21.85 -2.67
N LEU A 420 -1.68 21.60 -3.24
CA LEU A 420 -1.18 20.25 -3.49
C LEU A 420 -0.96 19.46 -2.19
N TYR A 421 -0.45 20.07 -1.11
CA TYR A 421 -0.37 19.43 0.21
C TYR A 421 -1.75 19.00 0.73
N VAL A 422 -2.76 19.89 0.66
CA VAL A 422 -4.12 19.60 1.12
C VAL A 422 -4.76 18.49 0.28
N ALA A 423 -4.61 18.56 -1.04
CA ALA A 423 -5.07 17.53 -1.96
C ALA A 423 -4.38 16.18 -1.69
N TYR A 424 -3.07 16.17 -1.46
CA TYR A 424 -2.31 14.95 -1.16
C TYR A 424 -2.78 14.28 0.14
N LEU A 425 -3.00 15.06 1.21
CA LEU A 425 -3.53 14.52 2.47
C LEU A 425 -4.95 13.97 2.31
N PHE A 426 -5.81 14.63 1.53
CA PHE A 426 -7.14 14.13 1.22
C PHE A 426 -7.08 12.82 0.41
N VAL A 427 -6.30 12.77 -0.67
CA VAL A 427 -6.16 11.58 -1.51
C VAL A 427 -5.50 10.42 -0.74
N TYR A 428 -4.55 10.71 0.18
CA TYR A 428 -4.03 9.73 1.13
C TYR A 428 -5.12 9.14 2.03
N TRP A 429 -6.01 9.97 2.57
CA TRP A 429 -7.14 9.48 3.36
C TRP A 429 -8.07 8.58 2.53
N VAL A 430 -8.42 8.96 1.30
CA VAL A 430 -9.21 8.13 0.38
C VAL A 430 -8.52 6.77 0.14
N TRP A 431 -7.23 6.79 -0.21
CA TRP A 431 -6.46 5.58 -0.55
C TRP A 431 -6.31 4.60 0.62
N ASP A 432 -5.91 5.11 1.79
CA ASP A 432 -5.65 4.31 2.99
C ASP A 432 -6.95 3.68 3.52
N THR A 433 -8.04 4.44 3.52
CA THR A 433 -9.35 3.94 3.94
C THR A 433 -10.01 3.03 2.89
N THR A 434 -9.82 3.28 1.58
CA THR A 434 -10.24 2.34 0.52
C THR A 434 -9.60 0.98 0.71
N ASN A 435 -8.27 0.93 0.85
CA ASN A 435 -7.57 -0.34 1.06
C ASN A 435 -7.96 -1.01 2.39
N SER A 436 -8.13 -0.22 3.45
CA SER A 436 -8.62 -0.71 4.75
C SER A 436 -10.01 -1.36 4.64
N GLN A 437 -10.99 -0.72 3.97
CA GLN A 437 -12.35 -1.24 3.83
C GLN A 437 -12.38 -2.60 3.12
N LYS A 438 -11.68 -2.73 1.99
CA LYS A 438 -11.51 -4.01 1.27
C LYS A 438 -10.92 -5.09 2.18
N ASN A 439 -9.80 -4.79 2.83
CA ASN A 439 -9.04 -5.81 3.54
C ASN A 439 -9.69 -6.20 4.87
N ARG A 440 -10.30 -5.24 5.60
CA ARG A 440 -11.09 -5.50 6.80
C ARG A 440 -12.38 -6.27 6.50
N PHE A 441 -13.04 -6.01 5.37
CA PHE A 441 -14.17 -6.82 4.92
C PHE A 441 -13.78 -8.29 4.75
N ARG A 442 -12.67 -8.58 4.04
CA ARG A 442 -12.18 -9.98 3.87
C ARG A 442 -11.67 -10.61 5.18
N ALA A 443 -11.11 -9.82 6.09
CA ALA A 443 -10.73 -10.27 7.43
C ALA A 443 -11.96 -10.70 8.26
N GLN A 444 -13.05 -9.93 8.19
CA GLN A 444 -14.32 -10.27 8.84
C GLN A 444 -14.93 -11.57 8.27
N GLU A 445 -14.97 -11.73 6.94
CA GLU A 445 -15.54 -12.92 6.30
C GLU A 445 -14.75 -14.21 6.58
N SER A 446 -13.42 -14.13 6.67
CA SER A 446 -12.57 -15.28 6.92
C SER A 446 -12.50 -15.68 8.40
N GLY A 447 -13.23 -14.98 9.29
CA GLY A 447 -13.12 -15.14 10.75
C GLY A 447 -11.78 -14.68 11.34
N ASN A 448 -10.81 -14.33 10.49
CA ASN A 448 -9.52 -13.77 10.86
C ASN A 448 -9.69 -12.26 11.13
N LEU A 449 -10.47 -11.92 12.16
CA LEU A 449 -10.67 -10.56 12.64
C LEU A 449 -9.31 -9.95 13.01
N ASN A 450 -8.68 -9.28 12.05
CA ASN A 450 -7.39 -8.63 12.20
C ASN A 450 -7.42 -7.77 13.46
N VAL A 451 -6.49 -8.06 14.38
CA VAL A 451 -6.28 -7.32 15.62
C VAL A 451 -6.28 -5.82 15.30
N GLU A 452 -7.16 -5.05 15.94
CA GLU A 452 -7.21 -3.60 15.72
C GLU A 452 -5.92 -2.95 16.25
N ARG A 453 -4.92 -2.82 15.37
CA ARG A 453 -3.60 -2.29 15.72
C ARG A 453 -3.73 -0.80 15.98
N LYS A 454 -3.35 -0.35 17.17
CA LYS A 454 -3.20 1.07 17.51
C LYS A 454 -1.93 1.64 16.87
N THR A 455 -1.95 1.84 15.55
CA THR A 455 -0.83 2.38 14.76
C THR A 455 -1.13 3.79 14.27
N PHE A 456 -0.12 4.64 14.13
CA PHE A 456 -0.32 6.03 13.72
C PHE A 456 -0.16 6.20 12.19
N PRO A 457 -1.01 6.98 11.49
CA PRO A 457 -2.31 7.45 11.91
C PRO A 457 -3.39 6.37 11.69
N GLN A 458 -4.30 6.18 12.66
CA GLN A 458 -5.60 5.55 12.40
C GLN A 458 -6.52 6.59 11.79
N LEU A 459 -7.01 6.32 10.58
CA LEU A 459 -7.93 7.22 9.88
C LEU A 459 -9.39 6.81 10.14
N PRO A 460 -10.33 7.76 10.18
CA PRO A 460 -11.75 7.42 10.29
C PRO A 460 -12.23 6.67 9.03
N TRP A 461 -13.30 5.89 9.17
CA TRP A 461 -13.97 5.17 8.07
C TRP A 461 -13.18 4.03 7.40
N GLN A 462 -12.21 3.43 8.10
CA GLN A 462 -11.49 2.22 7.67
C GLN A 462 -12.36 0.95 7.56
N THR A 463 -13.50 0.89 8.24
CA THR A 463 -14.43 -0.25 8.23
C THR A 463 -15.83 0.23 7.88
N VAL A 464 -16.48 -0.38 6.90
CA VAL A 464 -17.92 -0.18 6.64
C VAL A 464 -18.71 -1.09 7.58
N LYS A 465 -19.70 -0.54 8.30
CA LYS A 465 -20.62 -1.32 9.14
C LYS A 465 -21.81 -1.75 8.29
N ASN A 466 -22.20 -3.02 8.37
CA ASN A 466 -23.30 -3.61 7.59
C ASN A 466 -23.21 -3.28 6.07
N PRO A 467 -22.08 -3.57 5.41
CA PRO A 467 -21.88 -3.17 4.01
C PRO A 467 -22.87 -3.83 3.06
N ASN A 468 -23.22 -3.13 1.98
CA ASN A 468 -23.81 -3.76 0.80
C ASN A 468 -22.84 -4.77 0.16
N VAL A 469 -23.32 -6.00 -0.07
CA VAL A 469 -22.53 -7.14 -0.53
C VAL A 469 -23.30 -7.93 -1.58
N ILE A 470 -22.73 -8.03 -2.78
CA ILE A 470 -23.23 -8.92 -3.83
C ILE A 470 -22.67 -10.33 -3.57
N ARG A 471 -23.52 -11.36 -3.66
CA ARG A 471 -23.13 -12.77 -3.44
C ARG A 471 -23.26 -13.58 -4.73
N THR A 472 -22.35 -14.53 -4.97
CA THR A 472 -22.47 -15.54 -6.02
C THR A 472 -23.34 -16.70 -5.55
N GLU A 473 -23.80 -17.51 -6.51
CA GLU A 473 -24.46 -18.80 -6.25
C GLU A 473 -23.56 -19.73 -5.41
N ASP A 474 -22.24 -19.73 -5.63
CA ASP A 474 -21.24 -20.46 -4.84
C ASP A 474 -20.91 -19.84 -3.45
N GLY A 475 -21.62 -18.79 -3.02
CA GLY A 475 -21.41 -18.14 -1.72
C GLY A 475 -20.17 -17.23 -1.63
N LEU A 476 -19.46 -16.99 -2.74
CA LEU A 476 -18.44 -15.94 -2.80
C LEU A 476 -19.11 -14.56 -2.76
N THR A 477 -18.36 -13.53 -2.37
CA THR A 477 -18.91 -12.19 -2.12
C THR A 477 -18.10 -11.09 -2.78
N ILE A 478 -18.73 -9.95 -3.06
CA ILE A 478 -18.13 -8.72 -3.57
C ILE A 478 -18.60 -7.56 -2.70
N LEU A 479 -17.67 -6.76 -2.19
CA LEU A 479 -17.98 -5.50 -1.48
C LEU A 479 -18.45 -4.45 -2.49
N ALA A 480 -19.70 -4.02 -2.38
CA ALA A 480 -20.32 -3.01 -3.24
C ALA A 480 -20.71 -1.75 -2.44
N ASP A 481 -19.88 -1.39 -1.45
CA ASP A 481 -20.12 -0.30 -0.51
C ASP A 481 -18.82 0.46 -0.13
N GLY A 482 -18.96 1.51 0.66
CA GLY A 482 -17.89 2.41 1.04
C GLY A 482 -17.30 3.08 -0.20
N TRP A 483 -15.98 3.04 -0.33
CA TRP A 483 -15.30 3.52 -1.54
C TRP A 483 -15.57 2.69 -2.80
N TYR A 484 -15.89 1.40 -2.63
CA TYR A 484 -16.10 0.47 -3.75
C TYR A 484 -17.47 0.61 -4.43
N ARG A 485 -18.40 1.41 -3.89
CA ARG A 485 -19.63 1.79 -4.62
C ARG A 485 -19.43 2.89 -5.66
N TYR A 486 -18.36 3.69 -5.52
CA TYR A 486 -18.11 4.83 -6.41
C TYR A 486 -17.29 4.44 -7.62
N ALA A 487 -16.20 3.68 -7.42
CA ALA A 487 -15.44 3.10 -8.53
C ALA A 487 -14.71 1.82 -8.10
N ARG A 488 -14.68 0.84 -9.00
CA ARG A 488 -14.18 -0.52 -8.72
C ARG A 488 -12.70 -0.55 -8.30
N LYS A 489 -11.90 0.46 -8.69
CA LYS A 489 -10.45 0.59 -8.48
C LYS A 489 -10.01 2.01 -8.06
N ILE A 490 -10.82 2.75 -7.30
CA ILE A 490 -10.50 4.14 -6.88
C ILE A 490 -9.12 4.32 -6.21
N HIS A 491 -8.65 3.32 -5.45
CA HIS A 491 -7.31 3.30 -4.86
C HIS A 491 -6.20 3.45 -5.92
N TYR A 492 -6.33 2.84 -7.10
CA TYR A 492 -5.36 2.99 -8.18
C TYR A 492 -5.34 4.41 -8.78
N SER A 493 -6.46 5.13 -8.77
CA SER A 493 -6.49 6.56 -9.14
C SER A 493 -5.75 7.41 -8.11
N CYS A 494 -5.82 7.04 -6.83
CA CYS A 494 -5.08 7.71 -5.76
C CYS A 494 -3.58 7.41 -5.85
N ASP A 495 -3.19 6.16 -6.09
CA ASP A 495 -1.80 5.78 -6.33
C ASP A 495 -1.20 6.53 -7.53
N LEU A 496 -1.96 6.64 -8.63
CA LEU A 496 -1.54 7.42 -9.81
C LEU A 496 -1.39 8.91 -9.49
N PHE A 497 -2.29 9.49 -8.69
CA PHE A 497 -2.17 10.87 -8.22
C PHE A 497 -0.89 11.07 -7.38
N PHE A 498 -0.53 10.14 -6.49
CA PHE A 498 0.72 10.22 -5.75
C PHE A 498 1.92 10.20 -6.69
N ALA A 499 1.98 9.24 -7.61
CA ALA A 499 3.08 9.13 -8.58
C ALA A 499 3.24 10.43 -9.38
N ILE A 500 2.16 10.92 -10.01
CA ILE A 500 2.15 12.18 -10.76
C ILE A 500 2.60 13.35 -9.87
N SER A 501 2.16 13.42 -8.61
CA SER A 501 2.59 14.46 -7.67
C SER A 501 4.10 14.44 -7.43
N TRP A 502 4.73 13.26 -7.32
CA TRP A 502 6.17 13.14 -7.09
C TRP A 502 7.00 13.59 -8.30
N GLY A 503 6.49 13.40 -9.52
CA GLY A 503 7.08 13.97 -10.74
C GLY A 503 6.85 15.49 -10.81
N ALA A 504 5.61 15.92 -10.64
CA ALA A 504 5.19 17.32 -10.79
C ALA A 504 5.99 18.29 -9.90
N VAL A 505 6.24 17.95 -8.63
CA VAL A 505 7.02 18.81 -7.71
C VAL A 505 8.45 19.09 -8.16
N THR A 506 8.98 18.34 -9.13
CA THR A 506 10.31 18.58 -9.72
C THR A 506 10.28 19.44 -10.98
N GLY A 507 9.10 19.74 -11.52
CA GLY A 507 8.92 20.41 -12.81
C GLY A 507 9.17 19.47 -14.00
N PHE A 508 9.44 20.06 -15.17
CA PHE A 508 9.60 19.33 -16.44
C PHE A 508 11.02 19.41 -17.04
N SER A 509 11.98 19.97 -16.31
CA SER A 509 13.36 20.16 -16.79
C SER A 509 14.21 18.87 -16.85
N SER A 510 13.71 17.77 -16.26
CA SER A 510 14.33 16.44 -16.29
C SER A 510 13.25 15.38 -16.54
N PRO A 511 13.49 14.36 -17.40
CA PRO A 511 12.55 13.26 -17.58
C PRO A 511 12.66 12.18 -16.49
N PHE A 512 13.74 12.11 -15.71
CA PHE A 512 13.95 11.03 -14.75
C PHE A 512 12.95 11.01 -13.58
N PRO A 513 12.55 12.15 -12.99
CA PRO A 513 11.43 12.19 -12.03
C PRO A 513 10.11 11.67 -12.61
N TRP A 514 9.92 11.73 -13.93
CA TRP A 514 8.73 11.27 -14.63
C TRP A 514 8.76 9.78 -15.00
N PHE A 515 9.91 9.10 -14.85
CA PHE A 515 10.01 7.65 -15.08
C PHE A 515 9.04 6.87 -14.19
N TYR A 516 9.01 7.13 -12.87
CA TYR A 516 8.10 6.46 -11.95
C TYR A 516 6.62 6.67 -12.33
N PRO A 517 6.11 7.91 -12.52
CA PRO A 517 4.76 8.15 -13.04
C PRO A 517 4.40 7.32 -14.28
N VAL A 518 5.25 7.32 -15.31
CA VAL A 518 4.98 6.64 -16.59
C VAL A 518 5.01 5.12 -16.42
N PHE A 519 6.05 4.58 -15.79
CA PHE A 519 6.19 3.15 -15.49
C PHE A 519 5.01 2.63 -14.67
N PHE A 520 4.66 3.35 -13.61
CA PHE A 520 3.61 2.98 -12.68
C PHE A 520 2.21 3.06 -13.30
N THR A 521 1.95 4.06 -14.16
CA THR A 521 0.71 4.15 -14.95
C THR A 521 0.52 2.91 -15.82
N THR A 522 1.55 2.54 -16.59
CA THR A 522 1.54 1.36 -17.47
C THR A 522 1.31 0.07 -16.67
N MET A 523 2.01 -0.06 -15.53
CA MET A 523 1.87 -1.21 -14.63
C MET A 523 0.45 -1.31 -14.05
N ILE A 524 -0.14 -0.20 -13.56
CA ILE A 524 -1.50 -0.20 -13.02
C ILE A 524 -2.55 -0.55 -14.08
N ILE A 525 -2.44 -0.03 -15.30
CA ILE A 525 -3.38 -0.35 -16.39
C ILE A 525 -3.34 -1.85 -16.69
N HIS A 526 -2.14 -2.41 -16.90
CA HIS A 526 -1.96 -3.84 -17.13
C HIS A 526 -2.46 -4.70 -15.95
N ARG A 527 -2.16 -4.29 -14.71
CA ARG A 527 -2.63 -4.94 -13.47
C ARG A 527 -4.15 -4.95 -13.37
N VAL A 528 -4.82 -3.86 -13.77
CA VAL A 528 -6.29 -3.75 -13.77
C VAL A 528 -6.93 -4.67 -14.80
N MET A 529 -6.42 -4.70 -16.04
CA MET A 529 -6.96 -5.56 -17.09
C MET A 529 -6.91 -7.04 -16.68
N ARG A 530 -5.75 -7.50 -16.18
CA ARG A 530 -5.57 -8.84 -15.58
C ARG A 530 -6.54 -9.09 -14.42
N ASP A 531 -6.79 -8.11 -13.57
CA ASP A 531 -7.62 -8.28 -12.39
C ASP A 531 -9.13 -8.36 -12.72
N ILE A 532 -9.61 -7.52 -13.63
CA ILE A 532 -11.00 -7.57 -14.13
C ILE A 532 -11.26 -8.92 -14.80
N GLU A 533 -10.36 -9.38 -15.66
CA GLU A 533 -10.50 -10.64 -16.38
C GLU A 533 -10.59 -11.85 -15.44
N ARG A 534 -9.76 -11.88 -14.39
CA ARG A 534 -9.85 -12.89 -13.33
C ARG A 534 -11.13 -12.76 -12.50
N CYS A 535 -11.59 -11.54 -12.23
CA CYS A 535 -12.83 -11.32 -11.47
C CYS A 535 -14.08 -11.75 -12.25
N ARG A 536 -14.16 -11.45 -13.56
CA ARG A 536 -15.21 -11.95 -14.46
C ARG A 536 -15.28 -13.47 -14.44
N LYS A 537 -14.14 -14.13 -14.65
CA LYS A 537 -14.01 -15.60 -14.60
C LYS A 537 -14.37 -16.20 -13.24
N LYS A 538 -14.07 -15.50 -12.14
CA LYS A 538 -14.28 -16.00 -10.77
C LYS A 538 -15.71 -15.80 -10.25
N TYR A 539 -16.34 -14.66 -10.57
CA TYR A 539 -17.63 -14.26 -9.96
C TYR A 539 -18.80 -14.29 -10.95
N GLY A 540 -18.56 -14.45 -12.26
CA GLY A 540 -19.60 -14.61 -13.28
C GLY A 540 -20.67 -13.52 -13.23
N LYS A 541 -21.95 -13.91 -13.19
CA LYS A 541 -23.12 -13.00 -13.10
C LYS A 541 -23.04 -12.01 -11.94
N ALA A 542 -22.43 -12.38 -10.80
CA ALA A 542 -22.26 -11.43 -9.68
C ALA A 542 -21.27 -10.32 -10.01
N TRP A 543 -20.31 -10.57 -10.91
CA TRP A 543 -19.45 -9.52 -11.46
C TRP A 543 -20.19 -8.63 -12.44
N GLU A 544 -21.05 -9.18 -13.29
CA GLU A 544 -21.90 -8.40 -14.21
C GLU A 544 -22.82 -7.45 -13.42
N GLU A 545 -23.46 -7.95 -12.36
CA GLU A 545 -24.25 -7.12 -11.44
C GLU A 545 -23.41 -6.07 -10.72
N TYR A 546 -22.18 -6.39 -10.32
CA TYR A 546 -21.25 -5.40 -9.75
C TYR A 546 -20.81 -4.35 -10.79
N GLU A 547 -20.60 -4.74 -12.04
CA GLU A 547 -20.31 -3.81 -13.13
C GLU A 547 -21.51 -2.91 -13.47
N ARG A 548 -22.74 -3.41 -13.28
CA ARG A 548 -23.99 -2.64 -13.41
C ARG A 548 -24.18 -1.64 -12.26
N GLN A 549 -23.97 -2.07 -11.01
CA GLN A 549 -24.10 -1.18 -9.84
C GLN A 549 -22.99 -0.13 -9.78
N VAL A 550 -21.75 -0.50 -10.12
CA VAL A 550 -20.57 0.36 -10.02
C VAL A 550 -19.91 0.48 -11.39
N PRO A 551 -20.46 1.27 -12.34
CA PRO A 551 -20.00 1.31 -13.72
C PRO A 551 -18.58 1.89 -13.87
N TYR A 552 -18.16 2.79 -12.98
CA TYR A 552 -16.88 3.45 -13.05
C TYR A 552 -15.73 2.54 -12.58
N LEU A 553 -14.67 2.50 -13.38
CA LEU A 553 -13.48 1.71 -13.05
C LEU A 553 -12.52 2.45 -12.13
N PHE A 554 -12.15 3.68 -12.50
CA PHE A 554 -11.11 4.48 -11.84
C PHE A 554 -11.69 5.72 -11.15
N ILE A 555 -12.27 6.63 -11.95
CA ILE A 555 -12.77 7.94 -11.49
C ILE A 555 -14.30 7.96 -11.63
N PRO A 556 -15.06 8.24 -10.56
CA PRO A 556 -16.51 8.41 -10.65
C PRO A 556 -16.88 9.72 -11.36
N LYS A 557 -17.80 9.69 -12.33
CA LYS A 557 -18.29 10.93 -13.00
C LYS A 557 -19.34 11.69 -12.17
N ARG A 558 -20.11 10.99 -11.35
CA ARG A 558 -21.01 11.57 -10.35
C ARG A 558 -20.58 11.07 -8.98
N VAL A 559 -20.49 11.99 -8.03
CA VAL A 559 -20.21 11.65 -6.63
C VAL A 559 -21.28 12.34 -5.81
N GLU A 560 -22.21 11.54 -5.27
CA GLU A 560 -23.50 12.00 -4.76
C GLU A 560 -23.41 13.01 -3.60
N TRP A 561 -22.25 13.13 -2.93
CA TRP A 561 -22.03 14.19 -1.95
C TRP A 561 -21.92 15.61 -2.53
N LEU A 562 -21.83 15.73 -3.87
CA LEU A 562 -22.00 16.99 -4.58
C LEU A 562 -23.47 17.28 -4.93
N GLU A 563 -24.41 16.35 -4.69
CA GLU A 563 -25.83 16.63 -4.83
C GLU A 563 -26.36 17.36 -3.58
N PRO A 564 -27.14 18.45 -3.74
CA PRO A 564 -27.81 19.12 -2.63
C PRO A 564 -28.63 18.14 -1.80
N GLY A 565 -28.38 18.09 -0.48
CA GLY A 565 -29.09 17.23 0.47
C GLY A 565 -28.40 15.92 0.85
N TYR A 566 -27.29 15.52 0.22
CA TYR A 566 -26.56 14.31 0.63
C TYR A 566 -26.03 14.39 2.08
N ALA A 567 -25.50 15.55 2.49
CA ALA A 567 -25.07 15.78 3.86
C ALA A 567 -26.22 15.64 4.87
N ASP A 568 -27.44 16.01 4.47
CA ASP A 568 -28.64 15.92 5.31
C ASP A 568 -29.19 14.48 5.37
N ARG A 569 -29.10 13.70 4.27
CA ARG A 569 -29.36 12.25 4.30
C ARG A 569 -28.38 11.49 5.20
N ILE A 570 -27.09 11.86 5.18
CA ILE A 570 -26.08 11.29 6.10
C ILE A 570 -26.39 11.68 7.54
N ARG A 571 -26.77 12.93 7.83
CA ARG A 571 -27.21 13.34 9.18
C ARG A 571 -28.46 12.60 9.63
N ALA A 572 -29.45 12.44 8.75
CA ALA A 572 -30.68 11.69 9.02
C ALA A 572 -30.36 10.23 9.41
N GLN A 573 -29.53 9.53 8.62
CA GLN A 573 -29.06 8.18 8.96
C GLN A 573 -28.27 8.14 10.28
N MET A 574 -27.40 9.13 10.55
CA MET A 574 -26.68 9.23 11.84
C MET A 574 -27.61 9.49 13.03
N MET A 575 -28.79 10.09 12.81
CA MET A 575 -29.83 10.33 13.81
C MET A 575 -30.90 9.23 13.84
N GLY A 576 -30.75 8.15 13.06
CA GLY A 576 -31.72 7.05 12.99
C GLY A 576 -33.04 7.39 12.29
N MET A 577 -33.05 8.46 11.48
CA MET A 577 -34.22 8.91 10.73
C MET A 577 -34.27 8.29 9.34
N ASP A 578 -35.48 8.09 8.84
CA ASP A 578 -35.79 7.55 7.52
C ASP A 578 -35.40 8.55 6.41
N PRO A 579 -34.40 8.25 5.56
CA PRO A 579 -33.85 9.21 4.59
C PRO A 579 -34.84 9.59 3.48
N ASP A 580 -35.86 8.75 3.21
CA ASP A 580 -36.87 9.01 2.18
C ASP A 580 -37.97 9.97 2.66
N LYS A 581 -38.00 10.29 3.96
CA LYS A 581 -38.93 11.27 4.57
C LYS A 581 -38.33 12.66 4.71
N VAL A 582 -37.06 12.86 4.37
CA VAL A 582 -36.39 14.17 4.42
C VAL A 582 -36.58 14.89 3.07
N GLY A 583 -37.82 15.30 2.82
CA GLY A 583 -38.21 16.04 1.61
C GLY A 583 -37.99 17.56 1.76
N LEU A 584 -37.50 18.19 0.68
CA LEU A 584 -37.60 19.64 0.51
C LEU A 584 -39.08 20.03 0.42
N ALA A 585 -39.55 20.90 1.31
CA ALA A 585 -40.88 21.51 1.21
C ALA A 585 -40.93 22.47 0.00
N GLY A 586 -41.26 21.92 -1.17
CA GLY A 586 -41.47 22.68 -2.39
C GLY A 586 -42.84 23.38 -2.39
N ALA A 587 -42.83 24.66 -2.77
CA ALA A 587 -43.96 25.53 -3.09
C ALA A 587 -45.37 24.94 -2.98
N ALA A 588 -46.12 25.36 -1.95
CA ALA A 588 -47.58 25.28 -1.99
C ALA A 588 -48.08 26.22 -3.09
N SER A 589 -48.70 25.67 -4.12
CA SER A 589 -49.39 26.43 -5.16
C SER A 589 -50.66 27.06 -4.60
N GLU A 590 -50.81 28.38 -4.69
CA GLU A 590 -52.08 29.04 -4.43
C GLU A 590 -53.13 28.59 -5.47
N GLN A 591 -54.22 27.99 -5.00
CA GLN A 591 -55.48 27.96 -5.73
C GLN A 591 -56.64 28.23 -4.76
N SER A 592 -57.48 29.18 -5.14
CA SER A 592 -58.79 29.47 -4.55
C SER A 592 -59.87 29.31 -5.64
N PRO A 593 -61.15 29.13 -5.28
CA PRO A 593 -61.87 27.96 -5.78
C PRO A 593 -63.09 28.28 -6.67
N THR A 594 -63.46 27.38 -7.59
CA THR A 594 -64.86 26.91 -7.76
C THR A 594 -65.05 25.78 -8.77
N GLN A 595 -65.89 24.81 -8.36
CA GLN A 595 -66.91 24.06 -9.12
C GLN A 595 -66.62 23.27 -10.42
N MET A 596 -66.91 21.97 -10.27
CA MET A 596 -67.80 21.12 -11.10
C MET A 596 -67.30 20.42 -12.37
N ASP A 597 -67.81 19.18 -12.44
CA ASP A 597 -68.11 18.31 -13.59
C ASP A 597 -67.01 17.52 -14.34
N ASN A 598 -66.98 16.24 -13.98
CA ASN A 598 -66.66 15.04 -14.79
C ASN A 598 -67.60 14.90 -16.03
N PRO A 599 -67.39 13.94 -16.95
CA PRO A 599 -66.18 13.22 -17.36
C PRO A 599 -66.06 13.14 -18.91
N THR A 600 -65.34 12.11 -19.44
CA THR A 600 -65.09 11.77 -20.87
C THR A 600 -63.98 12.59 -21.54
N GLY A 601 -63.18 12.07 -22.49
CA GLY A 601 -63.18 10.73 -23.09
C GLY A 601 -61.91 10.42 -23.90
N ASN A 602 -61.87 9.18 -24.40
CA ASN A 602 -60.76 8.43 -25.02
C ASN A 602 -60.05 9.04 -26.26
N SER A 603 -58.94 8.39 -26.70
CA SER A 603 -58.14 8.58 -27.93
C SER A 603 -57.32 9.89 -28.03
N GLY A 604 -56.14 9.94 -28.66
CA GLY A 604 -55.42 8.92 -29.43
C GLY A 604 -55.08 9.47 -30.83
N GLY A 605 -53.80 9.67 -31.13
CA GLY A 605 -53.38 10.23 -32.42
C GLY A 605 -51.88 10.49 -32.53
N VAL A 606 -51.20 9.72 -33.37
CA VAL A 606 -49.83 9.95 -33.82
C VAL A 606 -49.87 10.73 -35.13
N ALA A 607 -48.96 11.69 -35.33
CA ALA A 607 -48.66 12.24 -36.65
C ALA A 607 -47.17 12.58 -36.77
N MET A 608 -46.53 12.14 -37.86
CA MET A 608 -45.17 12.51 -38.28
C MET A 608 -45.23 13.63 -39.31
N GLN A 609 -44.25 14.55 -39.28
CA GLN A 609 -43.64 15.32 -40.39
C GLN A 609 -42.76 16.42 -39.77
N SER A 610 -41.69 16.95 -40.37
CA SER A 610 -40.73 16.47 -41.39
C SER A 610 -39.56 17.47 -41.42
N ASP A 611 -38.39 17.10 -41.94
CA ASP A 611 -37.14 17.87 -41.84
C ASP A 611 -37.16 19.29 -42.44
N SER A 612 -36.38 20.20 -41.85
CA SER A 612 -35.49 21.13 -42.58
C SER A 612 -34.47 21.87 -41.70
N ASP A 613 -33.20 21.63 -42.04
CA ASP A 613 -32.01 22.50 -41.97
C ASP A 613 -31.40 23.08 -40.67
N MET A 614 -30.07 23.19 -40.75
CA MET A 614 -29.14 23.60 -39.70
C MET A 614 -28.88 25.11 -39.67
N SER A 615 -28.97 25.74 -38.48
CA SER A 615 -27.95 26.66 -37.94
C SER A 615 -28.40 27.27 -36.60
N GLY A 616 -27.74 26.95 -35.48
CA GLY A 616 -28.20 27.51 -34.19
C GLY A 616 -27.57 27.04 -32.88
N THR A 617 -26.31 26.59 -32.84
CA THR A 617 -25.70 26.03 -31.60
C THR A 617 -24.31 26.58 -31.26
N ARG A 618 -24.05 27.86 -31.54
CA ARG A 618 -22.86 28.58 -31.01
C ARG A 618 -23.17 29.82 -30.14
N GLN A 619 -24.45 30.19 -29.99
CA GLN A 619 -24.84 31.36 -29.19
C GLN A 619 -25.19 31.02 -27.73
N ALA A 620 -25.59 29.77 -27.44
CA ALA A 620 -26.09 29.37 -26.11
C ALA A 620 -25.00 29.15 -25.04
N GLU A 621 -23.73 28.96 -25.43
CA GLU A 621 -22.64 28.67 -24.48
C GLU A 621 -22.04 29.94 -23.83
N HIS A 622 -22.30 31.14 -24.38
CA HIS A 622 -21.69 32.38 -23.90
C HIS A 622 -22.48 33.05 -22.75
N ASP A 623 -23.81 32.90 -22.73
CA ASP A 623 -24.67 33.53 -21.70
C ASP A 623 -24.66 32.78 -20.37
N SER A 624 -24.37 31.46 -20.39
CA SER A 624 -24.26 30.63 -19.17
C SER A 624 -23.09 31.08 -18.26
N ILE A 625 -22.04 31.65 -18.83
CA ILE A 625 -20.81 32.02 -18.11
C ILE A 625 -20.96 33.35 -17.35
N ILE A 626 -21.81 34.27 -17.83
CA ILE A 626 -22.02 35.58 -17.17
C ILE A 626 -23.00 35.48 -15.99
N GLY A 627 -23.95 34.53 -16.02
CA GLY A 627 -24.92 34.32 -14.94
C GLY A 627 -24.33 33.91 -13.59
N MET A 628 -23.17 33.24 -13.56
CA MET A 628 -22.56 32.73 -12.32
C MET A 628 -21.88 33.80 -11.43
N VAL A 629 -21.70 35.04 -11.90
CA VAL A 629 -20.93 36.07 -11.18
C VAL A 629 -21.82 37.04 -10.39
N SER A 630 -23.15 36.93 -10.48
CA SER A 630 -24.11 37.88 -9.87
C SER A 630 -25.16 37.21 -8.99
N GLY A 631 -24.76 36.68 -7.82
CA GLY A 631 -25.66 36.04 -6.84
C GLY A 631 -25.80 36.81 -5.53
N HIS A 632 -27.03 37.10 -5.10
CA HIS A 632 -27.31 37.79 -3.83
C HIS A 632 -27.00 36.91 -2.61
N MET A 633 -26.42 37.50 -1.56
CA MET A 633 -26.10 36.80 -0.32
C MET A 633 -27.34 36.74 0.60
N GLN A 634 -28.10 35.65 0.53
CA GLN A 634 -29.21 35.37 1.44
C GLN A 634 -28.69 34.76 2.75
N THR A 635 -29.18 35.24 3.89
CA THR A 635 -28.89 34.66 5.22
C THR A 635 -30.15 34.02 5.79
N GLU A 636 -30.12 32.70 6.01
CA GLU A 636 -31.22 31.97 6.63
C GLU A 636 -30.94 31.80 8.14
N THR A 637 -31.95 32.02 8.98
CA THR A 637 -31.88 31.71 10.42
C THR A 637 -32.95 30.68 10.79
N TRP A 638 -32.61 29.79 11.73
CA TRP A 638 -33.46 28.70 12.17
C TRP A 638 -34.20 29.07 13.47
N ARG A 639 -35.50 28.75 13.53
CA ARG A 639 -36.24 28.64 14.80
C ARG A 639 -36.83 27.25 14.98
N VAL A 640 -36.92 26.85 16.24
CA VAL A 640 -37.56 25.60 16.67
C VAL A 640 -38.91 25.94 17.28
N PHE A 641 -39.98 25.36 16.73
CA PHE A 641 -41.32 25.48 17.26
C PHE A 641 -41.70 24.18 17.99
N ARG A 642 -42.24 24.30 19.21
CA ARG A 642 -42.81 23.19 19.98
C ARG A 642 -44.33 23.22 19.89
N GLY A 643 -44.91 22.23 19.22
CA GLY A 643 -46.32 21.90 19.36
C GLY A 643 -46.56 20.93 20.51
N PRO A 644 -47.82 20.62 20.86
CA PRO A 644 -48.14 19.72 21.98
C PRO A 644 -47.60 18.29 21.83
N ASN A 645 -47.42 17.80 20.60
CA ASN A 645 -46.97 16.43 20.29
C ASN A 645 -45.78 16.34 19.31
N GLU A 646 -45.21 17.46 18.85
CA GLU A 646 -44.10 17.43 17.87
C GLU A 646 -43.18 18.66 17.94
N ILE A 647 -41.92 18.48 17.54
CA ILE A 647 -40.93 19.56 17.40
C ILE A 647 -40.72 19.79 15.91
N VAL A 648 -41.11 20.97 15.42
CA VAL A 648 -40.96 21.34 14.00
C VAL A 648 -39.95 22.48 13.88
N ALA A 649 -38.94 22.29 13.04
CA ALA A 649 -37.96 23.33 12.69
C ALA A 649 -38.28 23.86 11.29
N GLY A 650 -38.61 25.15 11.20
CA GLY A 650 -38.97 25.82 9.95
C GLY A 650 -37.96 26.92 9.60
N ARG A 651 -37.79 27.19 8.30
CA ARG A 651 -37.07 28.36 7.80
C ARG A 651 -38.04 29.51 7.54
N GLU A 652 -37.67 30.71 7.94
CA GLU A 652 -38.38 31.95 7.60
C GLU A 652 -37.43 32.81 6.75
N ARG A 653 -37.93 33.39 5.64
CA ARG A 653 -37.14 34.30 4.79
C ARG A 653 -37.49 35.75 5.12
N SER A 654 -36.47 36.56 5.39
CA SER A 654 -36.58 38.01 5.46
C SER A 654 -35.70 38.65 4.39
N GLU A 655 -36.27 39.51 3.55
CA GLU A 655 -35.49 40.28 2.57
C GLU A 655 -34.87 41.53 3.22
N ILE A 656 -33.59 41.77 2.94
CA ILE A 656 -32.90 43.02 3.27
C ILE A 656 -32.33 43.60 1.96
N ALA A 657 -32.74 44.83 1.62
CA ALA A 657 -32.35 45.46 0.37
C ALA A 657 -30.93 46.05 0.43
N THR A 658 -29.97 45.46 -0.27
CA THR A 658 -28.63 46.03 -0.47
C THR A 658 -28.53 46.79 -1.79
N ARG A 659 -28.42 48.12 -1.73
CA ARG A 659 -28.17 48.98 -2.90
C ARG A 659 -26.77 48.79 -3.46
N SER A 660 -26.66 48.44 -4.75
CA SER A 660 -25.42 48.56 -5.51
C SER A 660 -25.20 50.00 -5.95
N ASN A 661 -24.16 50.68 -5.45
CA ASN A 661 -23.59 51.90 -6.08
C ASN A 661 -22.23 52.35 -5.51
N MET A 662 -21.35 51.42 -5.08
CA MET A 662 -20.02 51.78 -4.54
C MET A 662 -18.85 51.60 -5.53
N ALA A 663 -19.13 51.26 -6.80
CA ALA A 663 -18.11 51.17 -7.86
C ALA A 663 -17.97 52.44 -8.72
N LYS A 664 -18.88 53.42 -8.61
CA LYS A 664 -18.83 54.69 -9.37
C LYS A 664 -18.28 55.89 -8.59
N SER A 665 -18.00 55.75 -7.29
CA SER A 665 -17.46 56.84 -6.47
C SER A 665 -15.92 56.78 -6.26
N LEU A 666 -15.30 55.61 -6.50
CA LEU A 666 -13.85 55.43 -6.32
C LEU A 666 -12.98 55.97 -7.47
N CYS A 667 -13.54 56.24 -8.66
CA CYS A 667 -12.80 56.83 -9.79
C CYS A 667 -12.67 58.37 -9.73
N TYR A 668 -13.12 59.03 -8.66
CA TYR A 668 -12.92 60.48 -8.44
C TYR A 668 -12.08 60.81 -7.18
N GLY A 669 -11.56 59.81 -6.48
CA GLY A 669 -10.83 59.97 -5.21
C GLY A 669 -9.29 60.03 -5.31
N TRP A 670 -8.70 60.07 -6.51
CA TRP A 670 -7.23 60.00 -6.72
C TRP A 670 -6.62 61.28 -7.31
N ALA A 671 -7.27 62.43 -7.07
CA ALA A 671 -6.78 63.75 -7.46
C ALA A 671 -7.01 64.79 -6.35
N GLY A 672 -6.46 64.54 -5.15
CA GLY A 672 -6.54 65.49 -4.03
C GLY A 672 -5.74 65.04 -2.81
N LEU A 673 -4.92 65.96 -2.28
CA LEU A 673 -4.21 65.87 -0.99
C LEU A 673 -3.21 64.70 -0.80
N LYS A 674 -2.07 64.83 -1.49
CA LYS A 674 -0.84 65.04 -0.71
C LYS A 674 -0.85 66.49 -0.20
N VAL A 675 -0.45 66.71 1.05
CA VAL A 675 -0.21 67.99 1.80
C VAL A 675 -1.12 68.13 3.02
N GLY A 676 -0.50 68.24 4.21
CA GLY A 676 -1.16 68.37 5.53
C GLY A 676 -1.69 67.03 6.06
N VAL A 677 -1.52 66.63 7.33
CA VAL A 677 -0.99 67.33 8.52
C VAL A 677 -0.18 66.35 9.38
N ARG A 678 0.97 66.80 9.91
CA ARG A 678 1.67 66.18 11.04
C ARG A 678 1.05 66.70 12.35
N LYS A 679 0.96 65.83 13.38
CA LYS A 679 0.59 66.08 14.79
C LYS A 679 -0.92 66.13 15.13
N VAL A 680 -1.19 65.87 16.42
CA VAL A 680 -2.45 66.08 17.18
C VAL A 680 -3.50 64.98 16.91
N VAL A 681 -3.73 63.94 17.74
CA VAL A 681 -3.24 63.51 19.08
C VAL A 681 -3.25 61.96 19.08
N ALA A 682 -2.34 61.19 19.71
CA ALA A 682 -1.25 61.49 20.65
C ALA A 682 0.13 61.08 20.09
#